data_AF-A0AAJ6CFB5-F1
#
_entry.id   AF-A0AAJ6CFB5-F1
#
_cell.length_a   1.000
_cell.length_b   1.000
_cell.length_c   1.000
_cell.angle_alpha   90.00
_cell.angle_beta   90.00
_cell.angle_gamma   90.00
#
_symmetry.space_group_name_H-M   'P 1'
#
loop_
_entity.id
_entity.type
_entity.pdbx_description
1 polymer ?
#
loop_
_entity_poly.entity_id
_entity_poly.type
_entity_poly.pdbx_seq_one_letter_code
_entity_poly.pdbx_strand_id
1 'polypeptide(L)'
;MRATPLTVMRRRLLGALRTPAAQFATLAQEHRVHASRIPRYAELVDQLKTVKPILNDRPLTFAEKIVYSHLLDPHTDLQGAGSDASAVRGKRYLKLKIDRLAMQDASAQMALLQFMTCGLRQAAVPSSVHCDHLIQAYQGADQDLARSLDQHHEVFAFLESACRKYGIEFWRPGSGIIHQIVLENYAAPGLLMLGTDSHTPNASGMGCLAIGVGGADAVDAMTNTPWELLAPKVLNVHLTGELSPWCSAKDVILNIAGRLTVRGGTGYIVEYSGPGLETLPATGLATMANMGAEIGATTSAFPYTAAMGRYLAATRRADVAYQAEQAASAGLLTADSNAEYDERLEIDLSKLEPSLNGPFTPDLNVPLSTFVERVRSGAANHPKELAAALIGSCTNSSYADMSRCADLARQATEAGLSVKAPFDVTPGSEQVRATVERDGIESALTNAGARVLANACGPCIGQWKREDHQGESNVILTSFNRNFRARNDGNPETLNFLAAPEIVTAFAFAGRLDFNPTTDAIQKQDGTEFRFKPPSFEELPSSGFAQGDTSYLPTPMPEPQPDVEVAISPDSQRLEVLKPFASPFIEKDTDRGLYELPALRCLLRIRGKCTTDHISAAGPWLKYKGHLSNLAENTLIGATNDESGRVNEAKDYLSTSEPSEDTIPGMAKRWRDRSQPWMIVADHNYGEGSAREHAALQPRLFGCHLVLARSIARIAETNLRKQGVLTLLFENEDDYLKIDGGDLVETVNLSELLRPNADLSTVVRIRVTKFNPDGSERESFELPTRHSLSATHLNWIRAGSALNLIRAQAANKSSASGGSASGAPQGSGPTKSSIGQARMYTTSAVRRAAAPPSAQNANDPRYESLRQVLFAPPSAKRSKNATPTTLEQAIGQGKGSREIYETIYRAWHLHQRRKREQFSASLDKKRNLLDEAVKDLREEDSALFDQAKQYSAPNKRNFEEQERLSKLGLSPGANAAEGEAVGSRTLAKRRARIMAQTRLPSLFPRELRAPTMTPPTRGWPKYTPSDE
;
A
#
# COMPACT_ATOMS: atom_id res chain seq x y z
N MET A 1 -61.33 -23.75 21.76
CA MET A 1 -62.70 -24.24 21.49
C MET A 1 -63.08 -23.86 20.07
N ARG A 2 -63.73 -24.79 19.37
CA ARG A 2 -64.21 -24.80 17.96
C ARG A 2 -65.01 -23.53 17.60
N ALA A 3 -64.77 -22.85 16.48
CA ALA A 3 -65.05 -23.17 15.06
C ALA A 3 -66.30 -22.41 14.55
N THR A 4 -66.11 -21.65 13.47
CA THR A 4 -66.91 -21.42 12.22
C THR A 4 -68.38 -21.91 12.14
N PRO A 5 -69.21 -21.55 11.11
CA PRO A 5 -69.01 -20.69 9.91
C PRO A 5 -70.26 -19.85 9.51
N LEU A 6 -70.22 -19.12 8.38
CA LEU A 6 -71.26 -19.22 7.33
C LEU A 6 -70.86 -18.45 6.06
N THR A 7 -71.10 -19.10 4.93
CA THR A 7 -70.86 -18.62 3.57
C THR A 7 -72.15 -18.79 2.78
N VAL A 8 -72.70 -17.72 2.21
CA VAL A 8 -73.60 -17.65 1.03
C VAL A 8 -73.59 -16.15 0.63
N MET A 9 -73.39 -15.64 -0.60
CA MET A 9 -73.93 -15.99 -1.91
C MET A 9 -73.12 -15.31 -3.03
N ARG A 10 -73.16 -15.90 -4.24
CA ARG A 10 -72.43 -15.49 -5.45
C ARG A 10 -73.20 -14.50 -6.34
N ARG A 11 -72.39 -13.74 -7.10
CA ARG A 11 -72.59 -13.08 -8.42
C ARG A 11 -73.13 -11.64 -8.47
N ARG A 12 -72.19 -10.68 -8.51
CA ARG A 12 -72.08 -9.63 -9.54
C ARG A 12 -70.65 -9.05 -9.51
N LEU A 13 -69.89 -9.23 -10.60
CA LEU A 13 -68.75 -8.43 -11.10
C LEU A 13 -67.79 -9.34 -11.90
N LEU A 14 -67.97 -9.32 -13.22
CA LEU A 14 -67.03 -9.81 -14.22
C LEU A 14 -66.27 -8.58 -14.74
N GLY A 15 -64.99 -8.43 -14.37
CA GLY A 15 -64.13 -7.36 -14.87
C GLY A 15 -63.03 -6.94 -13.89
N ALA A 16 -62.03 -7.80 -13.70
CA ALA A 16 -60.66 -7.50 -13.25
C ALA A 16 -60.02 -8.77 -12.64
N LEU A 17 -59.47 -9.64 -13.47
CA LEU A 17 -58.52 -10.66 -13.03
C LEU A 17 -57.34 -10.65 -14.01
N ARG A 18 -56.46 -9.66 -13.87
CA ARG A 18 -55.04 -9.92 -14.12
C ARG A 18 -54.59 -10.84 -12.98
N THR A 19 -54.10 -12.02 -13.34
CA THR A 19 -53.63 -13.03 -12.40
C THR A 19 -52.56 -12.47 -11.45
N PRO A 20 -52.53 -12.87 -10.17
CA PRO A 20 -51.47 -12.48 -9.23
C PRO A 20 -50.08 -12.86 -9.77
N ALA A 21 -49.99 -13.94 -10.55
CA ALA A 21 -48.76 -14.41 -11.17
C ALA A 21 -48.11 -13.38 -12.11
N ALA A 22 -48.88 -12.51 -12.77
CA ALA A 22 -48.32 -11.49 -13.66
C ALA A 22 -47.73 -10.30 -12.88
N GLN A 23 -48.33 -9.93 -11.73
CA GLN A 23 -47.79 -8.88 -10.85
C GLN A 23 -46.57 -9.36 -10.05
N PHE A 24 -46.55 -10.63 -9.62
CA PHE A 24 -45.37 -11.25 -9.01
C PHE A 24 -44.23 -11.45 -10.03
N ALA A 25 -44.53 -11.73 -11.30
CA ALA A 25 -43.49 -11.86 -12.33
C ALA A 25 -42.86 -10.51 -12.73
N THR A 26 -43.64 -9.42 -12.77
CA THR A 26 -43.09 -8.08 -13.03
C THR A 26 -42.30 -7.52 -11.84
N LEU A 27 -42.73 -7.76 -10.60
CA LEU A 27 -41.96 -7.39 -9.39
C LEU A 27 -40.72 -8.29 -9.18
N ALA A 28 -40.78 -9.56 -9.57
CA ALA A 28 -39.64 -10.47 -9.51
C ALA A 28 -38.58 -10.19 -10.59
N GLN A 29 -38.89 -9.38 -11.61
CA GLN A 29 -37.92 -8.91 -12.60
C GLN A 29 -37.10 -7.71 -12.09
N GLU A 30 -37.69 -6.84 -11.25
CA GLU A 30 -37.02 -5.66 -10.67
C GLU A 30 -36.05 -5.98 -9.53
N HIS A 31 -36.12 -7.19 -8.94
CA HIS A 31 -35.35 -7.59 -7.75
C HIS A 31 -34.23 -8.61 -7.98
N ARG A 32 -33.85 -8.90 -9.23
CA ARG A 32 -32.69 -9.79 -9.48
C ARG A 32 -31.40 -8.99 -9.45
N VAL A 33 -30.43 -9.44 -8.65
CA VAL A 33 -29.10 -8.86 -8.67
C VAL A 33 -28.48 -9.14 -10.03
N HIS A 34 -27.76 -8.16 -10.57
CA HIS A 34 -27.05 -8.35 -11.83
C HIS A 34 -26.03 -9.49 -11.71
N ALA A 35 -25.97 -10.37 -12.72
CA ALA A 35 -25.15 -11.58 -12.68
C ALA A 35 -23.65 -11.30 -12.40
N SER A 36 -23.13 -10.14 -12.79
CA SER A 36 -21.75 -9.72 -12.49
C SER A 36 -21.45 -9.56 -10.99
N ARG A 37 -22.46 -9.51 -10.13
CA ARG A 37 -22.32 -9.41 -8.67
C ARG A 37 -22.47 -10.78 -7.98
N ILE A 38 -22.66 -11.85 -8.75
CA ILE A 38 -22.81 -13.23 -8.27
C ILE A 38 -21.55 -14.01 -8.67
N PRO A 39 -20.87 -14.70 -7.74
CA PRO A 39 -19.73 -15.55 -8.07
C PRO A 39 -20.13 -16.70 -9.00
N ARG A 40 -19.18 -17.17 -9.81
CA ARG A 40 -19.39 -18.32 -10.70
C ARG A 40 -19.28 -19.64 -9.92
N TYR A 41 -20.16 -19.84 -8.95
CA TYR A 41 -20.08 -20.95 -7.99
C TYR A 41 -19.96 -22.32 -8.64
N ALA A 42 -20.69 -22.59 -9.74
CA ALA A 42 -20.62 -23.86 -10.44
C ALA A 42 -19.19 -24.13 -10.97
N GLU A 43 -18.58 -23.13 -11.63
CA GLU A 43 -17.20 -23.24 -12.13
C GLU A 43 -16.20 -23.43 -10.98
N LEU A 44 -16.37 -22.67 -9.88
CA LEU A 44 -15.48 -22.77 -8.71
C LEU A 44 -15.58 -24.13 -8.02
N VAL A 45 -16.79 -24.66 -7.84
CA VAL A 45 -17.03 -25.98 -7.26
C VAL A 45 -16.44 -27.08 -8.16
N ASP A 46 -16.58 -26.96 -9.48
CA ASP A 46 -16.01 -27.93 -10.41
C ASP A 46 -14.48 -27.86 -10.44
N GLN A 47 -13.89 -26.66 -10.39
CA GLN A 47 -12.44 -26.48 -10.26
C GLN A 47 -11.92 -27.09 -8.95
N LEU A 48 -12.65 -26.92 -7.83
CA LEU A 48 -12.29 -27.54 -6.56
C LEU A 48 -12.26 -29.07 -6.63
N LYS A 49 -13.20 -29.68 -7.36
CA LYS A 49 -13.20 -31.14 -7.63
C LYS A 49 -11.98 -31.58 -8.44
N THR A 50 -11.45 -30.72 -9.30
CA THR A 50 -10.19 -30.97 -10.03
C THR A 50 -8.96 -30.79 -9.13
N VAL A 51 -8.96 -29.79 -8.26
CA VAL A 51 -7.84 -29.48 -7.36
C VAL A 51 -7.59 -30.58 -6.33
N LYS A 52 -8.65 -31.10 -5.70
CA LYS A 52 -8.53 -32.06 -4.59
C LYS A 52 -7.69 -33.31 -4.95
N PRO A 53 -7.95 -34.02 -6.06
CA PRO A 53 -7.12 -35.16 -6.48
C PRO A 53 -5.66 -34.80 -6.75
N ILE A 54 -5.36 -33.60 -7.29
CA ILE A 54 -3.98 -33.16 -7.56
C ILE A 54 -3.16 -33.04 -6.27
N LEU A 55 -3.85 -32.73 -5.16
CA LEU A 55 -3.28 -32.59 -3.82
C LEU A 55 -3.48 -33.86 -2.96
N ASN A 56 -3.75 -35.02 -3.59
CA ASN A 56 -4.04 -36.30 -2.93
C ASN A 56 -5.14 -36.20 -1.86
N ASP A 57 -6.19 -35.43 -2.15
CA ASP A 57 -7.38 -35.24 -1.30
C ASP A 57 -7.07 -34.74 0.13
N ARG A 58 -5.94 -34.04 0.33
CA ARG A 58 -5.64 -33.44 1.63
C ARG A 58 -6.72 -32.41 2.01
N PRO A 59 -7.07 -32.29 3.30
CA PRO A 59 -7.93 -31.21 3.77
C PRO A 59 -7.39 -29.82 3.40
N LEU A 60 -8.25 -28.96 2.87
CA LEU A 60 -7.91 -27.59 2.49
C LEU A 60 -8.51 -26.59 3.48
N THR A 61 -7.75 -25.54 3.81
CA THR A 61 -8.31 -24.38 4.52
C THR A 61 -9.32 -23.66 3.63
N PHE A 62 -10.15 -22.78 4.19
CA PHE A 62 -11.08 -21.99 3.40
C PHE A 62 -10.33 -21.09 2.38
N ALA A 63 -9.25 -20.43 2.82
CA ALA A 63 -8.41 -19.63 1.96
C ALA A 63 -7.84 -20.43 0.78
N GLU A 64 -7.35 -21.64 1.02
CA GLU A 64 -6.84 -22.52 -0.04
C GLU A 64 -7.91 -22.92 -1.04
N LYS A 65 -9.14 -23.23 -0.58
CA LYS A 65 -10.25 -23.55 -1.49
C LYS A 65 -10.55 -22.41 -2.43
N ILE A 66 -10.62 -21.18 -1.93
CA ILE A 66 -10.87 -20.02 -2.79
C ILE A 66 -9.68 -19.80 -3.72
N VAL A 67 -8.44 -19.71 -3.23
CA VAL A 67 -7.26 -19.47 -4.07
C VAL A 67 -7.12 -20.54 -5.16
N TYR A 68 -7.20 -21.82 -4.82
CA TYR A 68 -6.95 -22.90 -5.78
C TYR A 68 -8.09 -23.09 -6.79
N SER A 69 -9.34 -22.78 -6.41
CA SER A 69 -10.47 -22.78 -7.35
C SER A 69 -10.43 -21.64 -8.37
N HIS A 70 -9.54 -20.66 -8.18
CA HIS A 70 -9.31 -19.56 -9.12
C HIS A 70 -8.05 -19.75 -9.97
N LEU A 71 -7.34 -20.87 -9.85
CA LEU A 71 -6.16 -21.15 -10.68
C LEU A 71 -6.55 -21.22 -12.16
N LEU A 72 -5.69 -20.63 -13.00
CA LEU A 72 -5.81 -20.73 -14.45
C LEU A 72 -5.67 -22.19 -14.89
N ASP A 73 -4.66 -22.89 -14.38
CA ASP A 73 -4.40 -24.31 -14.63
C ASP A 73 -3.83 -25.01 -13.38
N PRO A 74 -4.68 -25.67 -12.58
CA PRO A 74 -4.24 -26.31 -11.35
C PRO A 74 -3.30 -27.50 -11.60
N HIS A 75 -3.35 -28.16 -12.77
CA HIS A 75 -2.45 -29.26 -13.08
C HIS A 75 -1.00 -28.80 -13.21
N THR A 76 -0.79 -27.59 -13.75
CA THR A 76 0.54 -26.98 -13.86
C THR A 76 0.96 -26.34 -12.54
N ASP A 77 0.10 -25.49 -11.95
CA ASP A 77 0.48 -24.69 -10.80
C ASP A 77 0.71 -25.54 -9.51
N LEU A 78 -0.03 -26.65 -9.37
CA LEU A 78 0.05 -27.54 -8.20
C LEU A 78 0.81 -28.85 -8.48
N GLN A 79 1.45 -28.98 -9.65
CA GLN A 79 2.12 -30.22 -10.05
C GLN A 79 3.14 -30.71 -9.01
N GLY A 80 3.03 -31.96 -8.59
CA GLY A 80 4.00 -32.57 -7.66
C GLY A 80 3.97 -32.00 -6.25
N ALA A 81 2.95 -31.23 -5.86
CA ALA A 81 2.76 -30.79 -4.49
C ALA A 81 2.39 -31.95 -3.55
N GLY A 82 1.57 -32.90 -4.03
CA GLY A 82 1.06 -34.01 -3.22
C GLY A 82 0.29 -33.51 -1.99
N SER A 83 0.40 -34.24 -0.88
CA SER A 83 -0.29 -33.93 0.38
C SER A 83 0.43 -32.89 1.25
N ASP A 84 1.67 -32.50 0.94
CA ASP A 84 2.45 -31.55 1.75
C ASP A 84 2.09 -30.10 1.38
N ALA A 85 1.33 -29.42 2.26
CA ALA A 85 0.95 -28.03 2.06
C ALA A 85 2.17 -27.10 1.91
N SER A 86 3.29 -27.41 2.56
CA SER A 86 4.53 -26.63 2.49
C SER A 86 5.21 -26.70 1.12
N ALA A 87 4.84 -27.66 0.26
CA ALA A 87 5.31 -27.73 -1.12
C ALA A 87 4.72 -26.63 -2.02
N VAL A 88 3.63 -26.00 -1.57
CA VAL A 88 2.95 -24.89 -2.26
C VAL A 88 3.14 -23.59 -1.48
N ARG A 89 2.69 -23.55 -0.21
CA ARG A 89 2.65 -22.36 0.63
C ARG A 89 4.04 -21.74 0.79
N GLY A 90 4.15 -20.44 0.52
CA GLY A 90 5.37 -19.65 0.57
C GLY A 90 6.42 -19.97 -0.51
N LYS A 91 6.15 -20.91 -1.43
CA LYS A 91 7.14 -21.40 -2.42
C LYS A 91 6.73 -21.20 -3.87
N ARG A 92 5.44 -21.36 -4.20
CA ARG A 92 4.96 -21.34 -5.59
C ARG A 92 4.22 -20.06 -5.93
N TYR A 93 4.45 -19.52 -7.12
CA TYR A 93 3.59 -18.48 -7.68
C TYR A 93 2.41 -19.11 -8.39
N LEU A 94 1.22 -18.64 -8.03
CA LEU A 94 -0.06 -19.12 -8.52
C LEU A 94 -0.59 -18.13 -9.55
N LYS A 95 -1.06 -18.64 -10.70
CA LYS A 95 -1.66 -17.81 -11.75
C LYS A 95 -3.17 -17.82 -11.59
N LEU A 96 -3.72 -16.70 -11.17
CA LEU A 96 -5.11 -16.60 -10.73
C LEU A 96 -5.96 -15.83 -11.74
N LYS A 97 -7.20 -16.30 -11.91
CA LYS A 97 -8.27 -15.56 -12.59
C LYS A 97 -8.96 -14.65 -11.57
N ILE A 98 -9.08 -13.38 -11.90
CA ILE A 98 -9.73 -12.38 -11.05
C ILE A 98 -11.19 -12.24 -11.47
N ASP A 99 -12.11 -12.18 -10.51
CA ASP A 99 -13.54 -12.00 -10.81
C ASP A 99 -13.93 -10.54 -10.97
N ARG A 100 -13.28 -9.64 -10.21
CA ARG A 100 -13.60 -8.21 -10.17
C ARG A 100 -12.41 -7.37 -9.76
N LEU A 101 -12.41 -6.14 -10.23
CA LEU A 101 -11.53 -5.07 -9.80
C LEU A 101 -12.32 -3.89 -9.21
N ALA A 102 -11.84 -3.30 -8.11
CA ALA A 102 -12.32 -2.02 -7.60
C ALA A 102 -11.16 -1.01 -7.46
N MET A 103 -11.33 0.21 -7.94
CA MET A 103 -10.29 1.24 -7.89
C MET A 103 -10.79 2.50 -7.20
N GLN A 104 -9.91 3.19 -6.48
CA GLN A 104 -10.21 4.50 -5.89
C GLN A 104 -9.53 5.62 -6.68
N ASP A 105 -10.10 6.81 -6.68
CA ASP A 105 -9.71 7.96 -7.52
C ASP A 105 -8.22 8.38 -7.44
N ALA A 106 -7.57 8.22 -6.29
CA ALA A 106 -6.14 8.51 -6.13
C ALA A 106 -5.21 7.44 -6.74
N SER A 107 -5.68 6.22 -7.04
CA SER A 107 -4.88 5.17 -7.71
C SER A 107 -5.40 4.82 -9.11
N ALA A 108 -6.71 5.01 -9.35
CA ALA A 108 -7.36 4.81 -10.64
C ALA A 108 -6.75 5.65 -11.76
N GLN A 109 -6.20 6.83 -11.43
CA GLN A 109 -5.54 7.72 -12.40
C GLN A 109 -4.47 6.98 -13.23
N MET A 110 -3.45 6.44 -12.56
CA MET A 110 -2.34 5.78 -13.26
C MET A 110 -2.74 4.40 -13.81
N ALA A 111 -3.66 3.69 -13.16
CA ALA A 111 -4.18 2.42 -13.66
C ALA A 111 -4.90 2.59 -15.00
N LEU A 112 -5.81 3.58 -15.11
CA LEU A 112 -6.54 3.87 -16.34
C LEU A 112 -5.63 4.44 -17.43
N LEU A 113 -4.71 5.34 -17.08
CA LEU A 113 -3.72 5.85 -18.04
C LEU A 113 -2.86 4.74 -18.64
N GLN A 114 -2.46 3.75 -17.84
CA GLN A 114 -1.76 2.58 -18.37
C GLN A 114 -2.68 1.70 -19.22
N PHE A 115 -3.91 1.45 -18.77
CA PHE A 115 -4.89 0.67 -19.53
C PHE A 115 -5.19 1.26 -20.91
N MET A 116 -5.22 2.61 -21.03
CA MET A 116 -5.36 3.31 -22.30
C MET A 116 -4.24 2.94 -23.30
N THR A 117 -3.04 2.64 -22.81
CA THR A 117 -1.92 2.22 -23.67
C THR A 117 -2.07 0.80 -24.22
N CYS A 118 -2.90 -0.05 -23.61
CA CYS A 118 -3.17 -1.40 -24.09
C CYS A 118 -3.97 -1.43 -25.39
N GLY A 119 -4.67 -0.34 -25.74
CA GLY A 119 -5.49 -0.27 -26.96
C GLY A 119 -6.71 -1.20 -26.95
N LEU A 120 -7.14 -1.68 -25.78
CA LEU A 120 -8.37 -2.46 -25.62
C LEU A 120 -9.60 -1.55 -25.67
N ARG A 121 -10.74 -2.11 -26.08
CA ARG A 121 -12.01 -1.36 -26.19
C ARG A 121 -12.79 -1.29 -24.87
N GLN A 122 -12.55 -2.21 -23.95
CA GLN A 122 -13.26 -2.33 -22.67
C GLN A 122 -12.43 -3.12 -21.65
N ALA A 123 -12.73 -2.96 -20.36
CA ALA A 123 -12.20 -3.82 -19.32
C ALA A 123 -12.73 -5.27 -19.47
N ALA A 124 -11.88 -6.26 -19.19
CA ALA A 124 -12.21 -7.67 -19.38
C ALA A 124 -12.96 -8.31 -18.20
N VAL A 125 -12.87 -7.71 -17.01
CA VAL A 125 -13.60 -8.13 -15.80
C VAL A 125 -14.45 -6.96 -15.29
N PRO A 126 -15.57 -7.23 -14.58
CA PRO A 126 -16.32 -6.20 -13.88
C PRO A 126 -15.40 -5.30 -13.06
N SER A 127 -15.43 -4.00 -13.37
CA SER A 127 -14.51 -3.01 -12.80
C SER A 127 -15.29 -1.80 -12.32
N SER A 128 -14.87 -1.21 -11.20
CA SER A 128 -15.44 0.04 -10.68
C SER A 128 -14.37 1.05 -10.28
N VAL A 129 -14.71 2.35 -10.38
CA VAL A 129 -13.93 3.47 -9.86
C VAL A 129 -14.77 4.22 -8.82
N HIS A 130 -14.15 4.57 -7.69
CA HIS A 130 -14.77 5.22 -6.54
C HIS A 130 -14.07 6.55 -6.22
N CYS A 131 -14.83 7.65 -6.13
CA CYS A 131 -14.30 8.98 -5.85
C CYS A 131 -14.43 9.37 -4.37
N ASP A 132 -13.43 8.99 -3.56
CA ASP A 132 -13.45 9.11 -2.10
C ASP A 132 -12.17 9.68 -1.47
N HIS A 133 -11.01 9.69 -2.16
CA HIS A 133 -9.75 10.18 -1.60
C HIS A 133 -9.47 11.66 -1.87
N LEU A 134 -10.25 12.30 -2.74
CA LEU A 134 -10.05 13.70 -3.11
C LEU A 134 -11.03 14.67 -2.42
N ILE A 135 -11.85 14.19 -1.49
CA ILE A 135 -12.74 15.06 -0.70
C ILE A 135 -12.06 15.45 0.61
N GLN A 136 -11.77 16.74 0.79
CA GLN A 136 -11.06 17.28 1.97
C GLN A 136 -12.05 17.75 3.03
N ALA A 137 -11.97 17.21 4.24
CA ALA A 137 -12.78 17.65 5.38
C ALA A 137 -12.34 19.02 5.91
N TYR A 138 -13.30 19.91 6.21
CA TYR A 138 -13.06 21.21 6.84
C TYR A 138 -14.31 21.76 7.55
N GLN A 139 -15.37 22.05 6.80
CA GLN A 139 -16.55 22.80 7.27
C GLN A 139 -17.83 21.97 7.37
N GLY A 140 -17.80 20.72 6.91
CA GLY A 140 -18.96 19.82 6.88
C GLY A 140 -19.28 19.35 5.47
N ALA A 141 -20.06 18.28 5.39
CA ALA A 141 -20.26 17.48 4.17
C ALA A 141 -20.52 18.28 2.89
N ASP A 142 -21.55 19.14 2.88
CA ASP A 142 -21.98 19.83 1.65
C ASP A 142 -20.92 20.82 1.13
N GLN A 143 -20.35 21.63 2.04
CA GLN A 143 -19.34 22.63 1.69
C GLN A 143 -18.02 21.97 1.25
N ASP A 144 -17.66 20.87 1.91
CA ASP A 144 -16.46 20.11 1.61
C ASP A 144 -16.57 19.40 0.27
N LEU A 145 -17.73 18.80 -0.03
CA LEU A 145 -17.99 18.16 -1.32
C LEU A 145 -17.99 19.19 -2.46
N ALA A 146 -18.70 20.31 -2.31
CA ALA A 146 -18.75 21.36 -3.33
C ALA A 146 -17.35 21.93 -3.64
N ARG A 147 -16.55 22.20 -2.61
CA ARG A 147 -15.17 22.67 -2.77
C ARG A 147 -14.29 21.64 -3.47
N SER A 148 -14.38 20.38 -3.10
CA SER A 148 -13.57 19.32 -3.70
C SER A 148 -13.96 19.01 -5.14
N LEU A 149 -15.25 19.13 -5.50
CA LEU A 149 -15.70 19.04 -6.89
C LEU A 149 -15.06 20.12 -7.76
N ASP A 150 -14.99 21.36 -7.29
CA ASP A 150 -14.33 22.47 -8.00
C ASP A 150 -12.81 22.26 -8.11
N GLN A 151 -12.14 21.96 -6.98
CA GLN A 151 -10.68 21.80 -6.91
C GLN A 151 -10.14 20.61 -7.70
N HIS A 152 -10.96 19.58 -7.94
CA HIS A 152 -10.54 18.34 -8.57
C HIS A 152 -11.38 17.96 -9.79
N HIS A 153 -12.14 18.92 -10.35
CA HIS A 153 -12.99 18.70 -11.53
C HIS A 153 -12.24 18.02 -12.69
N GLU A 154 -10.97 18.39 -12.92
CA GLU A 154 -10.13 17.82 -13.97
C GLU A 154 -9.94 16.31 -13.79
N VAL A 155 -9.65 15.88 -12.57
CA VAL A 155 -9.43 14.45 -12.26
C VAL A 155 -10.75 13.68 -12.33
N PHE A 156 -11.84 14.24 -11.81
CA PHE A 156 -13.14 13.59 -11.88
C PHE A 156 -13.65 13.46 -13.32
N ALA A 157 -13.48 14.49 -14.16
CA ALA A 157 -13.84 14.45 -15.57
C ALA A 157 -13.02 13.40 -16.34
N PHE A 158 -11.72 13.28 -16.05
CA PHE A 158 -10.88 12.22 -16.59
C PHE A 158 -11.40 10.82 -16.21
N LEU A 159 -11.65 10.59 -14.92
CA LEU A 159 -12.11 9.28 -14.44
C LEU A 159 -13.48 8.92 -15.04
N GLU A 160 -14.43 9.85 -15.06
CA GLU A 160 -15.76 9.63 -15.63
C GLU A 160 -15.69 9.31 -17.13
N SER A 161 -14.96 10.12 -17.90
CA SER A 161 -14.82 9.91 -19.35
C SER A 161 -14.08 8.62 -19.70
N ALA A 162 -13.03 8.25 -18.94
CA ALA A 162 -12.35 6.97 -19.08
C ALA A 162 -13.28 5.79 -18.74
N CYS A 163 -14.06 5.89 -17.65
CA CYS A 163 -15.00 4.84 -17.27
C CYS A 163 -16.08 4.62 -18.33
N ARG A 164 -16.64 5.71 -18.87
CA ARG A 164 -17.60 5.65 -20.00
C ARG A 164 -16.97 5.00 -21.23
N LYS A 165 -15.73 5.35 -21.57
CA LYS A 165 -15.04 4.79 -22.74
C LYS A 165 -14.86 3.27 -22.63
N TYR A 166 -14.50 2.78 -21.45
CA TYR A 166 -14.07 1.39 -21.25
C TYR A 166 -15.10 0.49 -20.57
N GLY A 167 -16.33 0.98 -20.33
CA GLY A 167 -17.40 0.18 -19.71
C GLY A 167 -17.12 -0.15 -18.24
N ILE A 168 -16.66 0.83 -17.47
CA ILE A 168 -16.31 0.71 -16.05
C ILE A 168 -17.38 1.44 -15.22
N GLU A 169 -17.80 0.86 -14.10
CA GLU A 169 -18.77 1.48 -13.19
C GLU A 169 -18.13 2.69 -12.48
N PHE A 170 -18.74 3.87 -12.57
CA PHE A 170 -18.22 5.11 -11.98
C PHE A 170 -19.08 5.59 -10.81
N TRP A 171 -18.53 5.52 -9.61
CA TRP A 171 -19.14 6.05 -8.39
C TRP A 171 -18.66 7.49 -8.16
N ARG A 172 -19.58 8.43 -8.32
CA ARG A 172 -19.32 9.88 -8.31
C ARG A 172 -18.87 10.38 -6.94
N PRO A 173 -18.15 11.52 -6.87
CA PRO A 173 -17.73 12.11 -5.59
C PRO A 173 -18.92 12.36 -4.65
N GLY A 174 -18.85 11.81 -3.43
CA GLY A 174 -19.95 11.85 -2.45
C GLY A 174 -20.73 10.54 -2.31
N SER A 175 -20.53 9.57 -3.22
CA SER A 175 -21.19 8.26 -3.14
C SER A 175 -20.84 7.45 -1.90
N GLY A 176 -19.62 7.59 -1.39
CA GLY A 176 -19.07 6.73 -0.35
C GLY A 176 -17.65 6.26 -0.61
N ILE A 177 -17.07 5.73 0.46
CA ILE A 177 -15.74 5.13 0.51
C ILE A 177 -15.77 3.77 -0.20
N ILE A 178 -14.78 3.50 -1.04
CA ILE A 178 -14.65 2.30 -1.89
C ILE A 178 -15.03 1.02 -1.15
N HIS A 179 -14.49 0.79 0.05
CA HIS A 179 -14.65 -0.46 0.79
C HIS A 179 -16.06 -0.66 1.31
N GLN A 180 -16.73 0.41 1.71
CA GLN A 180 -18.11 0.35 2.18
C GLN A 180 -19.05 0.07 0.99
N ILE A 181 -18.85 0.79 -0.13
CA ILE A 181 -19.61 0.55 -1.36
C ILE A 181 -19.40 -0.88 -1.85
N VAL A 182 -18.16 -1.38 -1.82
CA VAL A 182 -17.83 -2.77 -2.17
C VAL A 182 -18.54 -3.75 -1.26
N LEU A 183 -18.52 -3.54 0.04
CA LEU A 183 -19.22 -4.42 1.00
C LEU A 183 -20.73 -4.48 0.69
N GLU A 184 -21.34 -3.33 0.41
CA GLU A 184 -22.78 -3.16 0.17
C GLU A 184 -23.24 -3.70 -1.18
N ASN A 185 -22.38 -3.67 -2.22
CA ASN A 185 -22.82 -3.89 -3.61
C ASN A 185 -22.12 -5.04 -4.32
N TYR A 186 -20.86 -5.36 -3.97
CA TYR A 186 -19.99 -6.21 -4.79
C TYR A 186 -19.41 -7.41 -4.07
N ALA A 187 -19.13 -7.31 -2.76
CA ALA A 187 -18.55 -8.38 -1.98
C ALA A 187 -19.55 -9.54 -1.82
N ALA A 188 -19.13 -10.75 -2.16
CA ALA A 188 -19.94 -11.95 -2.09
C ALA A 188 -19.08 -13.16 -1.72
N PRO A 189 -19.58 -14.11 -0.92
CA PRO A 189 -18.82 -15.27 -0.50
C PRO A 189 -18.21 -16.03 -1.68
N GLY A 190 -16.92 -16.32 -1.65
CA GLY A 190 -16.20 -17.07 -2.67
C GLY A 190 -15.61 -16.26 -3.83
N LEU A 191 -15.84 -14.94 -3.92
CA LEU A 191 -15.14 -14.10 -4.92
C LEU A 191 -13.64 -14.06 -4.67
N LEU A 192 -12.85 -13.98 -5.75
CA LEU A 192 -11.50 -13.44 -5.72
C LEU A 192 -11.48 -12.07 -6.39
N MET A 193 -11.27 -11.01 -5.59
CA MET A 193 -11.25 -9.64 -6.11
C MET A 193 -9.97 -8.90 -5.78
N LEU A 194 -9.58 -8.01 -6.69
CA LEU A 194 -8.48 -7.08 -6.48
C LEU A 194 -9.02 -5.68 -6.23
N GLY A 195 -8.26 -4.87 -5.50
CA GLY A 195 -8.53 -3.46 -5.38
C GLY A 195 -7.27 -2.63 -5.28
N THR A 196 -7.24 -1.45 -5.89
CA THR A 196 -6.07 -0.55 -5.87
C THR A 196 -5.97 0.26 -4.58
N ASP A 197 -6.21 -0.42 -3.46
CA ASP A 197 -6.17 0.12 -2.11
C ASP A 197 -5.78 -0.97 -1.09
N SER A 198 -5.02 -0.61 -0.06
CA SER A 198 -4.54 -1.58 0.93
C SER A 198 -5.64 -2.18 1.81
N HIS A 199 -6.76 -1.47 2.00
CA HIS A 199 -7.86 -1.90 2.87
C HIS A 199 -8.95 -2.67 2.10
N THR A 200 -8.68 -3.03 0.85
CA THR A 200 -9.50 -3.97 0.06
C THR A 200 -9.88 -5.26 0.81
N PRO A 201 -9.03 -5.84 1.69
CA PRO A 201 -9.41 -6.94 2.57
C PRO A 201 -10.68 -6.73 3.39
N ASN A 202 -11.18 -5.50 3.58
CA ASN A 202 -12.49 -5.21 4.17
C ASN A 202 -13.61 -6.11 3.59
N ALA A 203 -13.62 -6.30 2.28
CA ALA A 203 -14.62 -7.12 1.60
C ALA A 203 -14.55 -8.61 1.99
N SER A 204 -13.41 -9.10 2.48
CA SER A 204 -13.26 -10.48 2.96
C SER A 204 -14.12 -10.79 4.18
N GLY A 205 -14.62 -9.77 4.89
CA GLY A 205 -15.66 -9.93 5.92
C GLY A 205 -16.98 -10.52 5.40
N MET A 206 -17.19 -10.52 4.07
CA MET A 206 -18.30 -11.18 3.38
C MET A 206 -17.91 -12.52 2.76
N GLY A 207 -16.85 -13.15 3.26
CA GLY A 207 -16.40 -14.48 2.83
C GLY A 207 -15.83 -14.54 1.43
N CYS A 208 -15.36 -13.41 0.88
CA CYS A 208 -14.51 -13.40 -0.31
C CYS A 208 -13.02 -13.37 0.06
N LEU A 209 -12.13 -13.52 -0.92
CA LEU A 209 -10.74 -13.13 -0.79
C LEU A 209 -10.52 -11.83 -1.58
N ALA A 210 -10.36 -10.72 -0.86
CA ALA A 210 -10.17 -9.41 -1.44
C ALA A 210 -8.75 -8.90 -1.15
N ILE A 211 -7.96 -8.62 -2.18
CA ILE A 211 -6.52 -8.33 -2.03
C ILE A 211 -6.20 -6.93 -2.56
N GLY A 212 -5.48 -6.16 -1.74
CA GLY A 212 -4.96 -4.86 -2.14
C GLY A 212 -3.75 -4.96 -3.07
N VAL A 213 -3.77 -4.26 -4.19
CA VAL A 213 -2.73 -4.31 -5.23
C VAL A 213 -2.36 -2.92 -5.76
N GLY A 214 -1.30 -2.84 -6.57
CA GLY A 214 -0.92 -1.62 -7.31
C GLY A 214 -1.69 -1.45 -8.62
N GLY A 215 -1.53 -0.31 -9.29
CA GLY A 215 -2.20 -0.03 -10.57
C GLY A 215 -1.85 -1.03 -11.68
N ALA A 216 -0.60 -1.48 -11.75
CA ALA A 216 -0.15 -2.44 -12.75
C ALA A 216 -0.84 -3.81 -12.63
N ASP A 217 -1.18 -4.25 -11.42
CA ASP A 217 -1.92 -5.50 -11.20
C ASP A 217 -3.42 -5.31 -11.48
N ALA A 218 -3.93 -4.10 -11.25
CA ALA A 218 -5.27 -3.74 -11.71
C ALA A 218 -5.38 -3.75 -13.23
N VAL A 219 -4.33 -3.36 -13.95
CA VAL A 219 -4.28 -3.51 -15.41
C VAL A 219 -4.26 -4.97 -15.83
N ASP A 220 -3.59 -5.87 -15.09
CA ASP A 220 -3.67 -7.31 -15.35
C ASP A 220 -5.14 -7.79 -15.27
N ALA A 221 -5.86 -7.39 -14.23
CA ALA A 221 -7.29 -7.71 -14.10
C ALA A 221 -8.12 -7.12 -15.26
N MET A 222 -7.95 -5.84 -15.58
CA MET A 222 -8.67 -5.19 -16.69
C MET A 222 -8.35 -5.78 -18.06
N THR A 223 -7.20 -6.44 -18.22
CA THR A 223 -6.78 -7.09 -19.47
C THR A 223 -7.04 -8.60 -19.47
N ASN A 224 -7.54 -9.15 -18.35
CA ASN A 224 -7.65 -10.60 -18.08
C ASN A 224 -6.31 -11.33 -18.27
N THR A 225 -5.22 -10.65 -17.93
CA THR A 225 -3.89 -11.27 -17.77
C THR A 225 -3.89 -12.00 -16.43
N PRO A 226 -3.41 -13.26 -16.36
CA PRO A 226 -3.37 -14.01 -15.11
C PRO A 226 -2.59 -13.24 -14.04
N TRP A 227 -3.20 -13.02 -12.88
CA TRP A 227 -2.55 -12.34 -11.77
C TRP A 227 -1.69 -13.34 -10.99
N GLU A 228 -0.42 -13.01 -10.78
CA GLU A 228 0.51 -13.91 -10.10
C GLU A 228 0.62 -13.58 -8.60
N LEU A 229 0.33 -14.58 -7.76
CA LEU A 229 0.43 -14.48 -6.31
C LEU A 229 1.36 -15.56 -5.76
N LEU A 230 2.38 -15.20 -4.97
CA LEU A 230 3.10 -16.19 -4.18
C LEU A 230 2.11 -16.83 -3.20
N ALA A 231 1.91 -18.13 -3.31
CA ALA A 231 0.96 -18.89 -2.49
C ALA A 231 1.13 -18.53 -1.01
N PRO A 232 0.14 -17.88 -0.38
CA PRO A 232 0.28 -17.46 1.01
C PRO A 232 0.33 -18.68 1.93
N LYS A 233 1.01 -18.52 3.07
CA LYS A 233 0.76 -19.38 4.23
C LYS A 233 -0.61 -19.04 4.84
N VAL A 234 -1.12 -19.87 5.74
CA VAL A 234 -2.41 -19.62 6.40
C VAL A 234 -2.22 -19.59 7.93
N LEU A 235 -2.47 -18.43 8.53
CA LEU A 235 -2.48 -18.23 9.98
C LEU A 235 -3.92 -18.30 10.45
N ASN A 236 -4.24 -19.27 11.30
CA ASN A 236 -5.57 -19.38 11.87
C ASN A 236 -5.73 -18.53 13.13
N VAL A 237 -6.71 -17.63 13.14
CA VAL A 237 -7.19 -16.99 14.38
C VAL A 237 -8.46 -17.71 14.83
N HIS A 238 -8.34 -18.51 15.89
CA HIS A 238 -9.44 -19.29 16.43
C HIS A 238 -10.14 -18.51 17.56
N LEU A 239 -11.41 -18.16 17.34
CA LEU A 239 -12.22 -17.35 18.24
C LEU A 239 -13.18 -18.22 19.06
N THR A 240 -13.16 -18.03 20.37
CA THR A 240 -14.10 -18.66 21.33
C THR A 240 -14.73 -17.61 22.23
N GLY A 241 -15.77 -17.96 22.98
CA GLY A 241 -16.47 -17.03 23.86
C GLY A 241 -17.27 -15.96 23.11
N GLU A 242 -17.70 -14.93 23.83
CA GLU A 242 -18.52 -13.84 23.31
C GLU A 242 -18.00 -12.49 23.85
N LEU A 243 -18.07 -11.44 23.05
CA LEU A 243 -17.60 -10.12 23.47
C LEU A 243 -18.46 -9.55 24.60
N SER A 244 -17.82 -8.84 25.53
CA SER A 244 -18.56 -8.03 26.51
C SER A 244 -19.35 -6.91 25.80
N PRO A 245 -20.44 -6.38 26.38
CA PRO A 245 -21.25 -5.34 25.74
C PRO A 245 -20.49 -4.05 25.37
N TRP A 246 -19.36 -3.78 26.02
CA TRP A 246 -18.50 -2.63 25.74
C TRP A 246 -17.47 -2.89 24.62
N CYS A 247 -17.25 -4.15 24.25
CA CYS A 247 -16.32 -4.51 23.20
C CYS A 247 -17.04 -4.65 21.85
N SER A 248 -16.30 -4.40 20.77
CA SER A 248 -16.74 -4.68 19.39
C SER A 248 -15.69 -5.46 18.62
N ALA A 249 -16.00 -5.81 17.37
CA ALA A 249 -15.04 -6.43 16.46
C ALA A 249 -13.76 -5.61 16.28
N LYS A 250 -13.82 -4.29 16.52
CA LYS A 250 -12.64 -3.43 16.53
C LYS A 250 -11.65 -3.84 17.63
N ASP A 251 -12.11 -4.12 18.84
CA ASP A 251 -11.23 -4.52 19.95
C ASP A 251 -10.55 -5.87 19.67
N VAL A 252 -11.22 -6.78 18.96
CA VAL A 252 -10.64 -8.05 18.51
C VAL A 252 -9.44 -7.81 17.61
N ILE A 253 -9.59 -6.99 16.56
CA ILE A 253 -8.48 -6.74 15.62
C ILE A 253 -7.40 -5.83 16.21
N LEU A 254 -7.74 -4.90 17.11
CA LEU A 254 -6.74 -4.14 17.87
C LEU A 254 -5.89 -5.07 18.76
N ASN A 255 -6.50 -6.06 19.41
CA ASN A 255 -5.78 -7.07 20.19
C ASN A 255 -4.91 -7.98 19.30
N ILE A 256 -5.44 -8.45 18.18
CA ILE A 256 -4.68 -9.24 17.20
C ILE A 256 -3.48 -8.46 16.67
N ALA A 257 -3.66 -7.19 16.32
CA ALA A 257 -2.56 -6.33 15.90
C ALA A 257 -1.50 -6.19 17.01
N GLY A 258 -1.93 -6.07 18.27
CA GLY A 258 -1.04 -6.09 19.44
C GLY A 258 -0.21 -7.37 19.57
N ARG A 259 -0.81 -8.53 19.30
CA ARG A 259 -0.13 -9.82 19.42
C ARG A 259 0.77 -10.15 18.23
N LEU A 260 0.32 -9.82 17.02
CA LEU A 260 1.03 -10.15 15.78
C LEU A 260 2.01 -9.07 15.34
N THR A 261 1.88 -7.84 15.85
CA THR A 261 2.61 -6.65 15.39
C THR A 261 2.34 -6.30 13.92
N VAL A 262 2.87 -5.18 13.44
CA VAL A 262 2.73 -4.74 12.03
C VAL A 262 3.33 -5.68 10.98
N ARG A 263 3.96 -6.79 11.39
CA ARG A 263 4.61 -7.75 10.48
C ARG A 263 4.10 -9.18 10.59
N GLY A 264 3.36 -9.54 11.63
CA GLY A 264 3.02 -10.94 11.90
C GLY A 264 2.11 -11.59 10.85
N GLY A 265 1.40 -10.79 10.04
CA GLY A 265 0.62 -11.28 8.91
C GLY A 265 1.40 -11.40 7.60
N THR A 266 2.65 -10.93 7.52
CA THR A 266 3.39 -10.84 6.24
C THR A 266 3.55 -12.21 5.58
N GLY A 267 3.00 -12.37 4.37
CA GLY A 267 3.05 -13.63 3.63
C GLY A 267 1.99 -14.66 4.04
N TYR A 268 1.10 -14.29 4.96
CA TYR A 268 -0.05 -15.10 5.38
C TYR A 268 -1.36 -14.54 4.82
N ILE A 269 -2.33 -15.42 4.60
CA ILE A 269 -3.74 -15.10 4.73
C ILE A 269 -4.14 -15.39 6.18
N VAL A 270 -4.80 -14.43 6.83
CA VAL A 270 -5.31 -14.62 8.19
C VAL A 270 -6.72 -15.17 8.11
N GLU A 271 -6.86 -16.46 8.40
CA GLU A 271 -8.14 -17.18 8.33
C GLU A 271 -8.76 -17.29 9.71
N TYR A 272 -9.99 -16.81 9.87
CA TYR A 272 -10.70 -16.85 11.14
C TYR A 272 -11.55 -18.11 11.24
N SER A 273 -11.58 -18.74 12.42
CA SER A 273 -12.40 -19.91 12.70
C SER A 273 -12.93 -19.90 14.14
N GLY A 274 -13.76 -20.88 14.50
CA GLY A 274 -14.25 -21.09 15.85
C GLY A 274 -15.62 -20.48 16.13
N PRO A 275 -16.28 -20.91 17.23
CA PRO A 275 -17.67 -20.54 17.53
C PRO A 275 -17.88 -19.05 17.80
N GLY A 276 -16.83 -18.32 18.20
CA GLY A 276 -16.94 -16.88 18.45
C GLY A 276 -17.30 -16.07 17.19
N LEU A 277 -17.00 -16.58 15.99
CA LEU A 277 -17.39 -15.93 14.73
C LEU A 277 -18.89 -15.78 14.54
N GLU A 278 -19.69 -16.75 15.00
CA GLU A 278 -21.15 -16.73 14.85
C GLU A 278 -21.82 -15.63 15.68
N THR A 279 -21.08 -15.04 16.62
CA THR A 279 -21.56 -13.96 17.50
C THR A 279 -21.30 -12.56 16.95
N LEU A 280 -20.55 -12.45 15.84
CA LEU A 280 -20.14 -11.17 15.28
C LEU A 280 -20.98 -10.83 14.03
N PRO A 281 -21.35 -9.55 13.85
CA PRO A 281 -22.07 -9.12 12.65
C PRO A 281 -21.14 -9.11 11.43
N ALA A 282 -21.71 -9.20 10.23
CA ALA A 282 -20.92 -9.22 8.99
C ALA A 282 -20.04 -7.96 8.81
N THR A 283 -20.55 -6.78 9.21
CA THR A 283 -19.77 -5.53 9.20
C THR A 283 -18.66 -5.51 10.25
N GLY A 284 -18.82 -6.26 11.35
CA GLY A 284 -17.76 -6.51 12.32
C GLY A 284 -16.64 -7.39 11.76
N LEU A 285 -17.00 -8.43 11.01
CA LEU A 285 -16.02 -9.24 10.28
C LEU A 285 -15.26 -8.39 9.26
N ALA A 286 -15.96 -7.48 8.56
CA ALA A 286 -15.34 -6.52 7.65
C ALA A 286 -14.37 -5.56 8.36
N THR A 287 -14.72 -5.08 9.56
CA THR A 287 -13.82 -4.28 10.43
C THR A 287 -12.51 -5.03 10.71
N MET A 288 -12.61 -6.31 11.08
CA MET A 288 -11.45 -7.15 11.36
C MET A 288 -10.63 -7.41 10.10
N ALA A 289 -11.29 -7.69 8.98
CA ALA A 289 -10.65 -7.93 7.70
C ALA A 289 -9.91 -6.69 7.18
N ASN A 290 -10.52 -5.51 7.30
CA ASN A 290 -9.96 -4.20 6.96
C ASN A 290 -8.60 -4.01 7.66
N MET A 291 -8.59 -4.16 8.98
CA MET A 291 -7.38 -3.98 9.79
C MET A 291 -6.39 -5.15 9.75
N GLY A 292 -6.72 -6.23 9.02
CA GLY A 292 -5.74 -7.25 8.64
C GLY A 292 -4.60 -6.67 7.78
N ALA A 293 -4.83 -5.55 7.09
CA ALA A 293 -3.80 -4.84 6.34
C ALA A 293 -2.69 -4.28 7.26
N GLU A 294 -3.03 -3.87 8.48
CA GLU A 294 -2.10 -3.25 9.43
C GLU A 294 -1.08 -4.22 10.01
N ILE A 295 -1.38 -5.52 10.01
CA ILE A 295 -0.44 -6.59 10.40
C ILE A 295 0.36 -7.14 9.21
N GLY A 296 0.16 -6.57 8.02
CA GLY A 296 0.85 -6.96 6.78
C GLY A 296 0.30 -8.22 6.10
N ALA A 297 -0.91 -8.66 6.46
CA ALA A 297 -1.54 -9.82 5.83
C ALA A 297 -1.78 -9.59 4.33
N THR A 298 -1.68 -10.66 3.53
CA THR A 298 -2.06 -10.63 2.11
C THR A 298 -3.53 -10.28 1.97
N THR A 299 -4.36 -10.92 2.79
CA THR A 299 -5.76 -10.60 3.05
C THR A 299 -6.21 -11.38 4.29
N SER A 300 -7.46 -11.19 4.68
CA SER A 300 -8.17 -12.01 5.68
C SER A 300 -9.14 -12.97 4.99
N ALA A 301 -9.54 -14.03 5.68
CA ALA A 301 -10.48 -15.02 5.18
C ALA A 301 -11.48 -15.42 6.28
N PHE A 302 -12.77 -15.37 5.95
CA PHE A 302 -13.86 -15.76 6.85
C PHE A 302 -14.74 -16.79 6.12
N PRO A 303 -14.99 -17.98 6.69
CA PRO A 303 -15.95 -18.91 6.10
C PRO A 303 -17.36 -18.28 6.10
N TYR A 304 -18.24 -18.78 5.23
CA TYR A 304 -19.61 -18.27 5.14
C TYR A 304 -20.36 -18.42 6.48
N THR A 305 -20.92 -17.33 7.00
CA THR A 305 -21.72 -17.31 8.24
C THR A 305 -23.15 -16.83 7.98
N ALA A 306 -24.06 -17.12 8.92
CA ALA A 306 -25.44 -16.66 8.82
C ALA A 306 -25.58 -15.13 8.80
N ALA A 307 -24.67 -14.41 9.48
CA ALA A 307 -24.64 -12.94 9.46
C ALA A 307 -24.37 -12.38 8.06
N MET A 308 -23.51 -13.03 7.27
CA MET A 308 -23.29 -12.65 5.87
C MET A 308 -24.58 -12.79 5.04
N GLY A 309 -25.32 -13.88 5.22
CA GLY A 309 -26.61 -14.09 4.55
C GLY A 309 -27.64 -13.02 4.90
N ARG A 310 -27.77 -12.65 6.18
CA ARG A 310 -28.64 -11.55 6.63
C ARG A 310 -28.24 -10.21 6.02
N TYR A 311 -26.94 -9.90 6.00
CA TYR A 311 -26.43 -8.65 5.42
C TYR A 311 -26.66 -8.58 3.91
N LEU A 312 -26.42 -9.68 3.17
CA LEU A 312 -26.74 -9.78 1.75
C LEU A 312 -28.23 -9.54 1.49
N ALA A 313 -29.12 -10.15 2.26
CA ALA A 313 -30.57 -9.93 2.13
C ALA A 313 -30.95 -8.46 2.40
N ALA A 314 -30.44 -7.86 3.49
CA ALA A 314 -30.71 -6.47 3.86
C ALA A 314 -30.21 -5.47 2.81
N THR A 315 -29.11 -5.80 2.11
CA THR A 315 -28.55 -5.00 1.01
C THR A 315 -29.12 -5.37 -0.37
N ARG A 316 -30.31 -6.01 -0.40
CA ARG A 316 -31.05 -6.38 -1.62
C ARG A 316 -30.32 -7.39 -2.53
N ARG A 317 -29.58 -8.32 -1.92
CA ARG A 317 -28.80 -9.38 -2.58
C ARG A 317 -29.13 -10.79 -2.06
N ALA A 318 -30.41 -11.05 -1.82
CA ALA A 318 -30.88 -12.33 -1.28
C ALA A 318 -30.61 -13.53 -2.22
N ASP A 319 -30.56 -13.30 -3.53
CA ASP A 319 -30.18 -14.30 -4.54
C ASP A 319 -28.70 -14.70 -4.45
N VAL A 320 -27.80 -13.76 -4.12
CA VAL A 320 -26.41 -14.04 -3.79
C VAL A 320 -26.34 -14.93 -2.54
N ALA A 321 -27.09 -14.58 -1.48
CA ALA A 321 -27.12 -15.36 -0.24
C ALA A 321 -27.58 -16.82 -0.50
N TYR A 322 -28.66 -16.99 -1.27
CA TYR A 322 -29.18 -18.30 -1.63
C TYR A 322 -28.18 -19.16 -2.41
N GLN A 323 -27.40 -18.56 -3.33
CA GLN A 323 -26.39 -19.29 -4.09
C GLN A 323 -25.13 -19.58 -3.26
N ALA A 324 -24.74 -18.65 -2.38
CA ALA A 324 -23.65 -18.86 -1.43
C ALA A 324 -23.98 -20.03 -0.49
N GLU A 325 -25.20 -20.13 0.04
CA GLU A 325 -25.63 -21.26 0.88
C GLU A 325 -25.49 -22.62 0.18
N GLN A 326 -25.82 -22.68 -1.11
CA GLN A 326 -25.65 -23.89 -1.92
C GLN A 326 -24.16 -24.21 -2.14
N ALA A 327 -23.34 -23.21 -2.44
CA ALA A 327 -21.89 -23.39 -2.60
C ALA A 327 -21.20 -23.79 -1.28
N ALA A 328 -21.65 -23.25 -0.14
CA ALA A 328 -21.22 -23.65 1.19
C ALA A 328 -21.59 -25.11 1.47
N SER A 329 -22.82 -25.52 1.13
CA SER A 329 -23.28 -26.91 1.25
C SER A 329 -22.49 -27.88 0.34
N ALA A 330 -21.99 -27.39 -0.80
CA ALA A 330 -21.06 -28.12 -1.66
C ALA A 330 -19.61 -28.12 -1.15
N GLY A 331 -19.34 -27.50 0.00
CA GLY A 331 -18.02 -27.50 0.66
C GLY A 331 -17.02 -26.47 0.13
N LEU A 332 -17.43 -25.51 -0.72
CA LEU A 332 -16.53 -24.48 -1.23
C LEU A 332 -16.23 -23.39 -0.18
N LEU A 333 -17.26 -22.96 0.57
CA LEU A 333 -17.22 -21.74 1.40
C LEU A 333 -16.92 -21.98 2.88
N THR A 334 -16.37 -23.13 3.21
CA THR A 334 -15.96 -23.52 4.56
C THR A 334 -14.63 -24.27 4.49
N ALA A 335 -13.82 -24.25 5.54
CA ALA A 335 -12.62 -25.10 5.60
C ALA A 335 -13.02 -26.58 5.64
N ASP A 336 -12.20 -27.46 5.08
CA ASP A 336 -12.39 -28.90 5.30
C ASP A 336 -12.14 -29.26 6.77
N SER A 337 -12.76 -30.33 7.26
CA SER A 337 -12.46 -30.88 8.58
C SER A 337 -10.98 -31.27 8.66
N ASN A 338 -10.34 -30.91 9.77
CA ASN A 338 -8.90 -31.13 10.01
C ASN A 338 -7.97 -30.44 9.01
N ALA A 339 -8.39 -29.33 8.39
CA ALA A 339 -7.50 -28.47 7.62
C ALA A 339 -6.29 -28.01 8.45
N GLU A 340 -5.09 -28.14 7.86
CA GLU A 340 -3.83 -27.78 8.51
C GLU A 340 -3.50 -26.30 8.30
N TYR A 341 -3.12 -25.62 9.38
CA TYR A 341 -2.71 -24.23 9.38
C TYR A 341 -1.22 -24.13 9.70
N ASP A 342 -0.53 -23.17 9.07
CA ASP A 342 0.90 -22.94 9.30
C ASP A 342 1.15 -22.40 10.71
N GLU A 343 0.23 -21.56 11.19
CA GLU A 343 0.25 -20.98 12.54
C GLU A 343 -1.16 -20.87 13.09
N ARG A 344 -1.27 -20.81 14.42
CA ARG A 344 -2.56 -20.67 15.13
C ARG A 344 -2.44 -19.70 16.29
N LEU A 345 -3.41 -18.80 16.38
CA LEU A 345 -3.60 -17.84 17.47
C LEU A 345 -4.99 -18.07 18.08
N GLU A 346 -5.06 -18.31 19.38
CA GLU A 346 -6.34 -18.49 20.07
C GLU A 346 -6.74 -17.23 20.85
N ILE A 347 -8.01 -16.83 20.68
CA ILE A 347 -8.58 -15.65 21.33
C ILE A 347 -9.93 -16.02 21.92
N ASP A 348 -10.01 -15.87 23.24
CA ASP A 348 -11.23 -15.95 24.02
C ASP A 348 -11.84 -14.55 24.11
N LEU A 349 -12.90 -14.31 23.35
CA LEU A 349 -13.60 -13.02 23.24
C LEU A 349 -14.12 -12.54 24.60
N SER A 350 -14.48 -13.47 25.50
CA SER A 350 -15.00 -13.16 26.84
C SER A 350 -13.95 -12.56 27.77
N LYS A 351 -12.66 -12.65 27.41
CA LYS A 351 -11.54 -12.07 28.17
C LYS A 351 -11.08 -10.72 27.64
N LEU A 352 -11.65 -10.27 26.52
CA LEU A 352 -11.30 -8.97 25.96
C LEU A 352 -12.05 -7.86 26.70
N GLU A 353 -11.32 -6.81 27.06
CA GLU A 353 -11.87 -5.50 27.41
C GLU A 353 -11.58 -4.51 26.26
N PRO A 354 -12.24 -3.34 26.21
CA PRO A 354 -11.95 -2.34 25.21
C PRO A 354 -10.48 -1.92 25.24
N SER A 355 -9.91 -1.55 24.10
CA SER A 355 -8.48 -1.20 24.03
C SER A 355 -8.18 -0.07 23.04
N LEU A 356 -7.01 0.53 23.19
CA LEU A 356 -6.49 1.58 22.32
C LEU A 356 -5.17 1.13 21.70
N ASN A 357 -4.96 1.42 20.42
CA ASN A 357 -3.66 1.24 19.76
C ASN A 357 -3.03 2.57 19.40
N GLY A 358 -1.77 2.80 19.78
CA GLY A 358 -1.04 4.01 19.41
C GLY A 358 0.01 4.48 20.40
N PRO A 359 0.65 5.64 20.15
CA PRO A 359 0.14 6.74 19.31
C PRO A 359 0.69 6.83 17.87
N PHE A 360 1.70 6.03 17.50
CA PHE A 360 2.37 6.13 16.19
C PHE A 360 2.42 4.83 15.40
N THR A 361 1.75 3.80 15.90
CA THR A 361 1.71 2.47 15.28
C THR A 361 0.39 1.78 15.64
N PRO A 362 -0.22 1.05 14.68
CA PRO A 362 -1.51 0.39 14.90
C PRO A 362 -1.38 -0.89 15.73
N ASP A 363 -0.19 -1.30 16.15
CA ASP A 363 0.06 -2.52 16.93
C ASP A 363 0.44 -2.28 18.40
N LEU A 364 0.55 -1.03 18.86
CA LEU A 364 0.81 -0.75 20.28
C LEU A 364 -0.51 -0.82 21.06
N ASN A 365 -1.00 -2.04 21.30
CA ASN A 365 -2.25 -2.30 22.01
C ASN A 365 -2.11 -2.11 23.52
N VAL A 366 -3.00 -1.30 24.09
CA VAL A 366 -3.11 -1.05 25.53
C VAL A 366 -4.57 -1.22 25.94
N PRO A 367 -4.90 -2.15 26.85
CA PRO A 367 -6.25 -2.25 27.41
C PRO A 367 -6.69 -0.92 28.03
N LEU A 368 -7.98 -0.57 27.88
CA LEU A 368 -8.53 0.72 28.28
C LEU A 368 -8.27 1.02 29.76
N SER A 369 -8.49 0.04 30.64
CA SER A 369 -8.21 0.14 32.08
C SER A 369 -6.76 0.60 32.36
N THR A 370 -5.79 -0.04 31.68
CA THR A 370 -4.37 0.24 31.82
C THR A 370 -3.98 1.58 31.19
N PHE A 371 -4.57 1.91 30.04
CA PHE A 371 -4.36 3.20 29.39
C PHE A 371 -4.77 4.34 30.33
N VAL A 372 -5.98 4.29 30.85
CA VAL A 372 -6.54 5.31 31.76
C VAL A 372 -5.70 5.44 33.04
N GLU A 373 -5.29 4.32 33.64
CA GLU A 373 -4.46 4.34 34.85
C GLU A 373 -3.09 5.01 34.62
N ARG A 374 -2.47 4.80 33.45
CA ARG A 374 -1.22 5.49 33.09
C ARG A 374 -1.41 7.00 32.96
N VAL A 375 -2.57 7.45 32.44
CA VAL A 375 -2.87 8.88 32.36
C VAL A 375 -3.12 9.47 33.75
N ARG A 376 -3.85 8.76 34.62
CA ARG A 376 -4.13 9.19 36.00
C ARG A 376 -2.87 9.36 36.84
N SER A 377 -2.01 8.34 36.82
CA SER A 377 -0.74 8.30 37.56
C SER A 377 0.32 9.27 37.04
N GLY A 378 0.11 9.89 35.86
CA GLY A 378 1.11 10.75 35.22
C GLY A 378 2.25 9.98 34.54
N ALA A 379 2.12 8.66 34.39
CA ALA A 379 3.07 7.82 33.66
C ALA A 379 2.92 7.93 32.13
N ALA A 380 1.83 8.55 31.65
CA ALA A 380 1.60 8.83 30.24
C ALA A 380 2.48 10.00 29.73
N ASN A 381 3.20 9.78 28.63
CA ASN A 381 4.00 10.80 27.95
C ASN A 381 3.20 11.53 26.86
N HIS A 382 1.97 11.95 27.16
CA HIS A 382 1.12 12.71 26.24
C HIS A 382 0.19 13.65 27.01
N PRO A 383 -0.37 14.70 26.36
CA PRO A 383 -1.40 15.55 26.95
C PRO A 383 -2.58 14.74 27.51
N LYS A 384 -3.26 15.27 28.54
CA LYS A 384 -4.45 14.64 29.12
C LYS A 384 -5.72 15.03 28.36
N GLU A 385 -5.72 16.21 27.77
CA GLU A 385 -6.83 16.78 27.01
C GLU A 385 -6.98 16.09 25.66
N LEU A 386 -8.23 15.83 25.27
CA LEU A 386 -8.56 15.33 23.94
C LEU A 386 -8.76 16.51 22.98
N ALA A 387 -7.95 16.59 21.93
CA ALA A 387 -8.02 17.67 20.96
C ALA A 387 -9.05 17.42 19.86
N ALA A 388 -9.29 16.17 19.47
CA ALA A 388 -10.36 15.79 18.54
C ALA A 388 -10.73 14.31 18.67
N ALA A 389 -12.00 14.00 18.41
CA ALA A 389 -12.55 12.66 18.30
C ALA A 389 -13.15 12.47 16.91
N LEU A 390 -12.78 11.39 16.21
CA LEU A 390 -13.26 11.12 14.86
C LEU A 390 -13.78 9.70 14.73
N ILE A 391 -15.05 9.53 14.37
CA ILE A 391 -15.64 8.21 14.08
C ILE A 391 -16.02 8.07 12.60
N GLY A 392 -16.13 6.82 12.14
CA GLY A 392 -16.46 6.50 10.76
C GLY A 392 -15.27 5.97 9.97
N SER A 393 -15.10 6.46 8.73
CA SER A 393 -14.21 5.91 7.70
C SER A 393 -14.61 4.48 7.29
N CYS A 394 -13.89 3.86 6.35
CA CYS A 394 -14.17 2.50 5.88
C CYS A 394 -14.14 1.42 6.97
N THR A 395 -13.45 1.66 8.09
CA THR A 395 -13.26 0.63 9.13
C THR A 395 -14.46 0.49 10.07
N ASN A 396 -15.07 1.60 10.50
CA ASN A 396 -16.13 1.60 11.52
C ASN A 396 -17.20 2.67 11.20
N SER A 397 -17.85 2.55 10.04
CA SER A 397 -18.94 3.44 9.60
C SER A 397 -20.20 2.70 9.18
N SER A 398 -20.39 1.46 9.62
CA SER A 398 -21.62 0.72 9.34
C SER A 398 -22.81 1.28 10.13
N TYR A 399 -24.03 0.87 9.76
CA TYR A 399 -25.23 1.18 10.54
C TYR A 399 -25.10 0.72 12.01
N ALA A 400 -24.54 -0.47 12.24
CA ALA A 400 -24.30 -1.00 13.58
C ALA A 400 -23.33 -0.12 14.40
N ASP A 401 -22.22 0.32 13.78
CA ASP A 401 -21.25 1.24 14.43
C ASP A 401 -21.95 2.56 14.83
N MET A 402 -22.66 3.17 13.88
CA MET A 402 -23.34 4.45 14.08
C MET A 402 -24.48 4.34 15.10
N SER A 403 -25.20 3.22 15.12
CA SER A 403 -26.24 2.95 16.12
C SER A 403 -25.66 2.87 17.54
N ARG A 404 -24.49 2.26 17.74
CA ARG A 404 -23.81 2.20 19.06
C ARG A 404 -23.42 3.60 19.54
N CYS A 405 -22.84 4.41 18.64
CA CYS A 405 -22.47 5.79 18.94
C CYS A 405 -23.69 6.67 19.26
N ALA A 406 -24.78 6.50 18.51
CA ALA A 406 -26.02 7.23 18.74
C ALA A 406 -26.66 6.91 20.08
N ASP A 407 -26.62 5.65 20.52
CA ASP A 407 -27.11 5.25 21.84
C ASP A 407 -26.36 6.00 22.96
N LEU A 408 -25.02 6.02 22.92
CA LEU A 408 -24.23 6.80 23.89
C LEU A 408 -24.53 8.30 23.81
N ALA A 409 -24.67 8.85 22.59
CA ALA A 409 -25.01 10.25 22.41
C ALA A 409 -26.37 10.59 23.02
N ARG A 410 -27.39 9.73 22.87
CA ARG A 410 -28.70 9.90 23.51
C ARG A 410 -28.59 9.83 25.02
N GLN A 411 -27.90 8.82 25.57
CA GLN A 411 -27.69 8.71 27.02
C GLN A 411 -27.09 10.00 27.61
N ALA A 412 -26.05 10.54 26.97
CA ALA A 412 -25.39 11.75 27.44
C ALA A 412 -26.25 13.02 27.27
N THR A 413 -26.90 13.18 26.11
CA THR A 413 -27.74 14.37 25.83
C THR A 413 -29.01 14.40 26.68
N GLU A 414 -29.64 13.25 26.95
CA GLU A 414 -30.74 13.13 27.91
C GLU A 414 -30.32 13.50 29.33
N ALA A 415 -29.05 13.28 29.67
CA ALA A 415 -28.45 13.73 30.92
C ALA A 415 -28.00 15.20 30.91
N GLY A 416 -28.22 15.95 29.82
CA GLY A 416 -27.85 17.35 29.68
C GLY A 416 -26.37 17.59 29.36
N LEU A 417 -25.66 16.57 28.84
CA LEU A 417 -24.27 16.68 28.43
C LEU A 417 -24.14 16.94 26.91
N SER A 418 -23.08 17.66 26.55
CA SER A 418 -22.63 17.85 25.17
C SER A 418 -21.18 17.38 25.05
N VAL A 419 -20.70 17.15 23.82
CA VAL A 419 -19.28 16.86 23.61
C VAL A 419 -18.38 17.97 24.15
N LYS A 420 -17.20 17.59 24.64
CA LYS A 420 -16.17 18.47 25.20
C LYS A 420 -14.97 18.66 24.27
N ALA A 421 -14.77 17.72 23.34
CA ALA A 421 -13.81 17.83 22.25
C ALA A 421 -14.55 17.91 20.90
N PRO A 422 -13.96 18.55 19.86
CA PRO A 422 -14.44 18.45 18.49
C PRO A 422 -14.73 16.99 18.11
N PHE A 423 -15.94 16.73 17.61
CA PHE A 423 -16.40 15.39 17.31
C PHE A 423 -16.90 15.29 15.87
N ASP A 424 -16.15 14.59 15.02
CA ASP A 424 -16.47 14.43 13.60
C ASP A 424 -16.94 13.01 13.28
N VAL A 425 -17.97 12.91 12.42
CA VAL A 425 -18.61 11.65 12.03
C VAL A 425 -18.57 11.51 10.51
N THR A 426 -18.02 10.41 10.01
CA THR A 426 -17.95 10.13 8.57
C THR A 426 -18.77 8.89 8.20
N PRO A 427 -19.94 9.02 7.55
CA PRO A 427 -20.67 7.89 6.99
C PRO A 427 -19.85 7.22 5.88
N GLY A 428 -19.94 5.89 5.77
CA GLY A 428 -19.15 5.14 4.79
C GLY A 428 -19.70 5.22 3.37
N SER A 429 -21.00 5.47 3.21
CA SER A 429 -21.67 5.57 1.90
C SER A 429 -22.92 6.44 1.97
N GLU A 430 -23.41 6.87 0.81
CA GLU A 430 -24.71 7.55 0.70
C GLU A 430 -25.86 6.68 1.20
N GLN A 431 -25.80 5.37 0.97
CA GLN A 431 -26.79 4.44 1.51
C GLN A 431 -26.79 4.45 3.05
N VAL A 432 -25.61 4.38 3.68
CA VAL A 432 -25.52 4.48 5.14
C VAL A 432 -26.01 5.84 5.61
N ARG A 433 -25.50 6.94 5.04
CA ARG A 433 -25.88 8.31 5.40
C ARG A 433 -27.40 8.49 5.38
N ALA A 434 -28.04 8.17 4.26
CA ALA A 434 -29.49 8.28 4.11
C ALA A 434 -30.27 7.38 5.09
N THR A 435 -29.72 6.21 5.43
CA THR A 435 -30.36 5.29 6.39
C THR A 435 -30.25 5.83 7.82
N VAL A 436 -29.07 6.29 8.23
CA VAL A 436 -28.86 6.82 9.59
C VAL A 436 -29.56 8.17 9.81
N GLU A 437 -29.71 8.97 8.75
CA GLU A 437 -30.54 10.17 8.77
C GLU A 437 -32.00 9.82 9.00
N ARG A 438 -32.56 8.92 8.17
CA ARG A 438 -33.95 8.46 8.28
C ARG A 438 -34.28 7.89 9.66
N ASP A 439 -33.36 7.12 10.24
CA ASP A 439 -33.57 6.40 11.50
C ASP A 439 -33.21 7.25 12.74
N GLY A 440 -32.95 8.56 12.56
CA GLY A 440 -32.70 9.49 13.67
C GLY A 440 -31.38 9.25 14.41
N ILE A 441 -30.45 8.52 13.80
CA ILE A 441 -29.09 8.30 14.31
C ILE A 441 -28.25 9.55 14.05
N GLU A 442 -28.32 10.12 12.85
CA GLU A 442 -27.59 11.35 12.51
C GLU A 442 -28.01 12.52 13.42
N SER A 443 -29.32 12.67 13.65
CA SER A 443 -29.85 13.69 14.56
C SER A 443 -29.37 13.49 16.00
N ALA A 444 -29.23 12.24 16.48
CA ALA A 444 -28.74 11.98 17.83
C ALA A 444 -27.27 12.42 18.00
N LEU A 445 -26.43 12.18 16.98
CA LEU A 445 -25.03 12.58 16.99
C LEU A 445 -24.87 14.10 16.83
N THR A 446 -25.60 14.70 15.88
CA THR A 446 -25.54 16.15 15.64
C THR A 446 -26.10 16.97 16.81
N ASN A 447 -27.19 16.53 17.44
CA ASN A 447 -27.73 17.15 18.67
C ASN A 447 -26.72 17.11 19.84
N ALA A 448 -25.83 16.12 19.88
CA ALA A 448 -24.75 16.06 20.86
C ALA A 448 -23.58 17.01 20.58
N GLY A 449 -23.56 17.64 19.39
CA GLY A 449 -22.50 18.54 18.92
C GLY A 449 -21.55 17.91 17.91
N ALA A 450 -21.88 16.74 17.34
CA ALA A 450 -21.07 16.15 16.28
C ALA A 450 -21.24 16.89 14.94
N ARG A 451 -20.17 16.95 14.14
CA ARG A 451 -20.21 17.44 12.76
C ARG A 451 -20.12 16.26 11.79
N VAL A 452 -21.08 16.20 10.87
CA VAL A 452 -21.11 15.19 9.81
C VAL A 452 -20.21 15.63 8.66
N LEU A 453 -19.27 14.77 8.28
CA LEU A 453 -18.37 14.93 7.15
C LEU A 453 -18.94 14.23 5.91
N ALA A 454 -18.43 14.58 4.73
CA ALA A 454 -18.82 13.94 3.49
C ALA A 454 -18.52 12.44 3.50
N ASN A 455 -19.27 11.65 2.72
CA ASN A 455 -19.09 10.19 2.57
C ASN A 455 -17.79 9.87 1.80
N ALA A 456 -16.65 10.08 2.45
CA ALA A 456 -15.32 10.06 1.84
C ALA A 456 -14.23 9.70 2.87
N CYS A 457 -13.01 9.42 2.41
CA CYS A 457 -11.93 9.04 3.31
C CYS A 457 -11.53 10.16 4.29
N GLY A 458 -11.51 11.41 3.82
CA GLY A 458 -11.27 12.61 4.63
C GLY A 458 -10.07 12.49 5.59
N PRO A 459 -10.24 12.73 6.90
CA PRO A 459 -9.15 12.69 7.89
C PRO A 459 -8.43 11.35 8.01
N CYS A 460 -9.00 10.24 7.54
CA CYS A 460 -8.35 8.92 7.60
C CYS A 460 -7.07 8.85 6.75
N ILE A 461 -7.00 9.64 5.68
CA ILE A 461 -5.87 9.66 4.75
C ILE A 461 -5.09 10.97 4.75
N GLY A 462 -5.43 11.89 5.65
CA GLY A 462 -4.81 13.22 5.74
C GLY A 462 -5.53 14.31 4.96
N GLN A 463 -6.71 14.00 4.39
CA GLN A 463 -7.54 14.99 3.71
C GLN A 463 -8.42 15.71 4.72
N TRP A 464 -7.73 16.40 5.64
CA TRP A 464 -8.34 17.20 6.68
C TRP A 464 -7.62 18.53 6.77
N LYS A 465 -8.34 19.60 6.49
CA LYS A 465 -7.86 20.95 6.72
C LYS A 465 -8.06 21.30 8.19
N ARG A 466 -7.15 20.84 9.03
CA ARG A 466 -7.12 21.14 10.47
C ARG A 466 -6.39 22.47 10.71
N GLU A 467 -7.06 23.45 11.31
CA GLU A 467 -6.48 24.78 11.55
C GLU A 467 -5.94 24.96 12.98
N ASP A 468 -6.40 24.15 13.93
CA ASP A 468 -5.95 24.09 15.31
C ASP A 468 -4.69 23.22 15.51
N HIS A 469 -3.97 23.48 16.61
CA HIS A 469 -2.85 22.66 17.10
C HIS A 469 -1.69 22.39 16.11
N GLN A 470 -1.51 23.25 15.11
CA GLN A 470 -0.45 23.09 14.11
C GLN A 470 0.95 23.23 14.74
N GLY A 471 1.77 22.19 14.61
CA GLY A 471 3.11 22.13 15.21
C GLY A 471 3.12 21.89 16.73
N GLU A 472 1.94 21.69 17.34
CA GLU A 472 1.79 21.42 18.77
C GLU A 472 1.60 19.92 19.03
N SER A 473 2.11 19.44 20.17
CA SER A 473 1.77 18.09 20.63
C SER A 473 0.34 18.07 21.17
N ASN A 474 -0.49 17.22 20.57
CA ASN A 474 -1.90 17.07 20.91
C ASN A 474 -2.32 15.61 20.74
N VAL A 475 -3.44 15.22 21.36
CA VAL A 475 -3.98 13.86 21.23
C VAL A 475 -5.28 13.87 20.44
N ILE A 476 -5.40 12.98 19.46
CA ILE A 476 -6.67 12.68 18.79
C ILE A 476 -7.02 11.21 18.99
N LEU A 477 -8.31 10.91 19.07
CA LEU A 477 -8.84 9.54 19.09
C LEU A 477 -9.63 9.29 17.81
N THR A 478 -9.37 8.18 17.14
CA THR A 478 -10.04 7.85 15.88
C THR A 478 -10.54 6.41 15.85
N SER A 479 -11.70 6.18 15.22
CA SER A 479 -12.19 4.83 14.93
C SER A 479 -11.63 4.27 13.61
N PHE A 480 -10.52 4.81 13.13
CA PHE A 480 -9.88 4.42 11.88
C PHE A 480 -8.97 3.20 12.09
N ASN A 481 -8.01 3.01 11.17
CA ASN A 481 -7.08 1.87 11.14
C ASN A 481 -5.60 2.26 11.21
N ARG A 482 -5.22 3.51 10.87
CA ARG A 482 -3.82 3.97 10.84
C ARG A 482 -3.61 5.26 11.63
N ASN A 483 -2.55 5.27 12.42
CA ASN A 483 -2.13 6.37 13.29
C ASN A 483 -0.63 6.70 13.13
N PHE A 484 -0.06 6.48 11.94
CA PHE A 484 1.32 6.88 11.69
C PHE A 484 1.49 8.40 11.87
N ARG A 485 2.71 8.81 12.24
CA ARG A 485 3.06 10.21 12.44
C ARG A 485 2.63 11.08 11.25
N ALA A 486 1.96 12.21 11.52
CA ALA A 486 1.43 13.15 10.53
C ALA A 486 0.38 12.60 9.54
N ARG A 487 -0.19 11.41 9.79
CA ARG A 487 -1.14 10.76 8.87
C ARG A 487 -2.46 11.54 8.72
N ASN A 488 -3.03 12.02 9.81
CA ASN A 488 -4.42 12.50 9.83
C ASN A 488 -4.56 13.99 9.52
N ASP A 489 -3.61 14.80 9.99
CA ASP A 489 -3.67 16.26 9.94
C ASP A 489 -2.39 16.92 9.42
N GLY A 490 -1.38 16.13 9.02
CA GLY A 490 -0.08 16.62 8.58
C GLY A 490 0.84 17.10 9.72
N ASN A 491 0.41 17.08 10.98
CA ASN A 491 1.23 17.49 12.12
C ASN A 491 2.02 16.29 12.68
N PRO A 492 3.37 16.32 12.69
CA PRO A 492 4.17 15.23 13.23
C PRO A 492 4.09 15.09 14.76
N GLU A 493 3.60 16.08 15.49
CA GLU A 493 3.47 16.04 16.95
C GLU A 493 2.10 15.54 17.44
N THR A 494 1.13 15.34 16.54
CA THR A 494 -0.16 14.72 16.85
C THR A 494 0.00 13.24 17.21
N LEU A 495 -0.51 12.87 18.39
CA LEU A 495 -0.55 11.51 18.91
C LEU A 495 -1.94 10.92 18.63
N ASN A 496 -2.06 9.97 17.70
CA ASN A 496 -3.37 9.38 17.37
C ASN A 496 -3.53 7.99 18.01
N PHE A 497 -4.61 7.81 18.80
CA PHE A 497 -5.00 6.50 19.32
C PHE A 497 -6.21 5.94 18.56
N LEU A 498 -6.09 4.70 18.12
CA LEU A 498 -7.14 3.95 17.45
C LEU A 498 -8.00 3.22 18.49
N ALA A 499 -9.31 3.36 18.42
CA ALA A 499 -10.24 2.67 19.32
C ALA A 499 -11.54 2.25 18.58
N ALA A 500 -12.42 1.52 19.27
CA ALA A 500 -13.79 1.30 18.83
C ALA A 500 -14.59 2.62 18.79
N PRO A 501 -15.51 2.82 17.83
CA PRO A 501 -16.22 4.09 17.65
C PRO A 501 -17.04 4.52 18.87
N GLU A 502 -17.59 3.58 19.63
CA GLU A 502 -18.29 3.83 20.90
C GLU A 502 -17.35 4.37 21.98
N ILE A 503 -16.10 3.88 22.03
CA ILE A 503 -15.09 4.37 22.97
C ILE A 503 -14.68 5.79 22.56
N VAL A 504 -14.40 6.03 21.29
CA VAL A 504 -14.10 7.38 20.78
C VAL A 504 -15.23 8.37 21.11
N THR A 505 -16.49 7.94 20.96
CA THR A 505 -17.67 8.75 21.29
C THR A 505 -17.71 9.09 22.79
N ALA A 506 -17.50 8.11 23.67
CA ALA A 506 -17.49 8.36 25.12
C ALA A 506 -16.37 9.32 25.54
N PHE A 507 -15.18 9.20 24.94
CA PHE A 507 -14.07 10.13 25.16
C PHE A 507 -14.38 11.54 24.62
N ALA A 508 -15.15 11.69 23.54
CA ALA A 508 -15.58 12.98 23.04
C ALA A 508 -16.44 13.75 24.07
N PHE A 509 -17.30 13.05 24.81
CA PHE A 509 -18.08 13.63 25.92
C PHE A 509 -17.23 13.93 27.17
N ALA A 510 -16.22 13.10 27.45
CA ALA A 510 -15.33 13.34 28.58
C ALA A 510 -14.34 14.48 28.34
N GLY A 511 -13.81 14.61 27.12
CA GLY A 511 -12.79 15.59 26.73
C GLY A 511 -11.39 15.34 27.32
N ARG A 512 -11.19 14.20 28.01
CA ARG A 512 -9.98 13.87 28.77
C ARG A 512 -9.67 12.38 28.70
N LEU A 513 -8.38 12.04 28.75
CA LEU A 513 -7.87 10.68 28.50
C LEU A 513 -7.79 9.78 29.74
N ASP A 514 -7.99 10.34 30.94
CA ASP A 514 -8.05 9.63 32.22
C ASP A 514 -9.49 9.25 32.64
N PHE A 515 -10.42 9.28 31.69
CA PHE A 515 -11.79 8.80 31.84
C PHE A 515 -11.93 7.36 31.32
N ASN A 516 -12.49 6.48 32.14
CA ASN A 516 -12.87 5.14 31.75
C ASN A 516 -14.40 5.03 31.64
N PRO A 517 -14.99 4.98 30.42
CA PRO A 517 -16.44 4.88 30.24
C PRO A 517 -17.08 3.63 30.86
N THR A 518 -16.29 2.58 31.14
CA THR A 518 -16.83 1.34 31.72
C THR A 518 -16.98 1.41 33.24
N THR A 519 -16.32 2.35 33.91
CA THR A 519 -16.27 2.42 35.39
C THR A 519 -16.52 3.79 35.98
N ASP A 520 -16.39 4.88 35.24
CA ASP A 520 -16.36 6.23 35.79
C ASP A 520 -17.70 6.96 35.65
N ALA A 521 -17.86 8.04 36.42
CA ALA A 521 -18.92 9.01 36.26
C ALA A 521 -18.40 10.34 35.73
N ILE A 522 -19.23 11.05 34.97
CA ILE A 522 -19.05 12.45 34.58
C ILE A 522 -19.86 13.30 35.57
N GLN A 523 -19.21 14.29 36.19
CA GLN A 523 -19.89 15.27 37.03
C GLN A 523 -20.61 16.30 36.14
N LYS A 524 -21.92 16.45 36.36
CA LYS A 524 -22.74 17.45 35.66
C LYS A 524 -22.63 18.82 36.31
N GLN A 525 -23.04 19.85 35.58
CA GLN A 525 -23.06 21.23 36.10
C GLN A 525 -23.98 21.42 37.30
N ASP A 526 -25.03 20.60 37.42
CA ASP A 526 -25.97 20.59 38.55
C ASP A 526 -25.44 19.83 39.79
N GLY A 527 -24.23 19.29 39.74
CA GLY A 527 -23.59 18.53 40.82
C GLY A 527 -24.01 17.06 40.91
N THR A 528 -24.84 16.56 40.00
CA THR A 528 -25.20 15.13 39.94
C THR A 528 -24.30 14.35 38.98
N GLU A 529 -24.21 13.03 39.18
CA GLU A 529 -23.34 12.15 38.40
C GLU A 529 -24.07 11.49 37.22
N PHE A 530 -23.38 11.40 36.08
CA PHE A 530 -23.81 10.61 34.93
C PHE A 530 -22.82 9.47 34.67
N ARG A 531 -23.32 8.26 34.44
CA ARG A 531 -22.53 7.09 34.05
C ARG A 531 -23.08 6.53 32.74
N PHE A 532 -22.20 6.29 31.77
CA PHE A 532 -22.59 5.58 30.58
C PHE A 532 -22.99 4.15 30.91
N LYS A 533 -24.05 3.68 30.27
CA LYS A 533 -24.35 2.24 30.18
C LYS A 533 -23.71 1.70 28.91
N PRO A 534 -23.33 0.40 28.86
CA PRO A 534 -22.87 -0.21 27.63
C PRO A 534 -23.87 0.07 26.50
N PRO A 535 -23.40 0.41 25.29
CA PRO A 535 -24.29 0.84 24.22
C PRO A 535 -25.19 -0.31 23.75
N SER A 536 -26.47 -0.01 23.59
CA SER A 536 -27.39 -0.85 22.83
C SER A 536 -27.31 -0.50 21.34
N PHE A 537 -27.58 -1.46 20.45
CA PHE A 537 -27.55 -1.19 19.01
C PHE A 537 -28.39 -2.18 18.20
N GLU A 538 -28.73 -1.75 16.99
CA GLU A 538 -29.28 -2.60 15.95
C GLU A 538 -28.19 -3.01 14.95
N GLU A 539 -28.04 -4.30 14.67
CA GLU A 539 -27.09 -4.80 13.66
C GLU A 539 -27.41 -4.25 12.26
N LEU A 540 -28.69 -4.27 11.89
CA LEU A 540 -29.22 -3.88 10.59
C LEU A 540 -30.47 -3.03 10.79
N PRO A 541 -30.77 -2.09 9.88
CA PRO A 541 -31.98 -1.29 9.97
C PRO A 541 -33.21 -2.18 9.83
N SER A 542 -34.11 -2.16 10.82
CA SER A 542 -35.33 -2.97 10.84
C SER A 542 -36.26 -2.70 9.65
N SER A 543 -36.26 -1.47 9.13
CA SER A 543 -37.01 -1.05 7.93
C SER A 543 -36.23 -1.24 6.61
N GLY A 544 -35.07 -1.91 6.66
CA GLY A 544 -34.15 -2.04 5.54
C GLY A 544 -33.35 -0.75 5.26
N PHE A 545 -32.32 -0.87 4.43
CA PHE A 545 -31.50 0.28 4.04
C PHE A 545 -32.27 1.23 3.12
N ALA A 546 -32.17 2.54 3.41
CA ALA A 546 -32.61 3.57 2.49
C ALA A 546 -31.84 3.48 1.15
N GLN A 547 -32.43 4.01 0.08
CA GLN A 547 -31.74 4.07 -1.21
C GLN A 547 -30.80 5.28 -1.30
N GLY A 548 -31.08 6.36 -0.55
CA GLY A 548 -30.35 7.62 -0.64
C GLY A 548 -30.53 8.29 -2.01
N ASP A 549 -29.59 9.16 -2.37
CA ASP A 549 -29.52 9.68 -3.73
C ASP A 549 -29.05 8.61 -4.72
N THR A 550 -30.00 8.06 -5.47
CA THR A 550 -29.74 7.04 -6.49
C THR A 550 -28.92 7.54 -7.67
N SER A 551 -28.71 8.86 -7.81
CA SER A 551 -27.81 9.42 -8.83
C SER A 551 -26.36 8.97 -8.65
N TYR A 552 -25.98 8.52 -7.44
CA TYR A 552 -24.67 7.93 -7.18
C TYR A 552 -24.53 6.48 -7.65
N LEU A 553 -25.64 5.77 -7.88
CA LEU A 553 -25.63 4.35 -8.27
C LEU A 553 -25.28 4.21 -9.76
N PRO A 554 -24.15 3.57 -10.12
CA PRO A 554 -23.85 3.30 -11.52
C PRO A 554 -24.75 2.18 -12.05
N THR A 555 -24.98 2.19 -13.36
CA THR A 555 -25.54 1.04 -14.07
C THR A 555 -24.54 -0.13 -13.99
N PRO A 556 -24.95 -1.33 -13.52
CA PRO A 556 -24.06 -2.49 -13.51
C PRO A 556 -23.59 -2.84 -14.91
N MET A 557 -22.29 -3.14 -15.07
CA MET A 557 -21.68 -3.47 -16.38
C MET A 557 -22.08 -2.49 -17.49
N PRO A 558 -21.73 -1.19 -17.38
CA PRO A 558 -22.13 -0.21 -18.38
C PRO A 558 -21.49 -0.54 -19.73
N GLU A 559 -22.26 -0.41 -20.81
CA GLU A 559 -21.75 -0.62 -22.17
C GLU A 559 -20.62 0.38 -22.48
N PRO A 560 -19.48 -0.07 -23.02
CA PRO A 560 -18.37 0.81 -23.38
C PRO A 560 -18.79 1.77 -24.51
N GLN A 561 -18.29 3.01 -24.45
CA GLN A 561 -18.53 4.05 -25.44
C GLN A 561 -17.19 4.43 -26.13
N PRO A 562 -16.71 3.67 -27.15
CA PRO A 562 -15.38 3.88 -27.75
C PRO A 562 -15.12 5.29 -28.29
N ASP A 563 -16.18 5.98 -28.72
CA ASP A 563 -16.13 7.33 -29.29
C ASP A 563 -15.99 8.44 -28.24
N VAL A 564 -16.16 8.14 -26.94
CA VAL A 564 -15.90 9.10 -25.87
C VAL A 564 -14.41 9.44 -25.84
N GLU A 565 -14.11 10.73 -25.95
CA GLU A 565 -12.79 11.27 -25.72
C GLU A 565 -12.50 11.31 -24.22
N VAL A 566 -11.32 10.82 -23.82
CA VAL A 566 -10.91 10.85 -22.41
C VAL A 566 -10.43 12.27 -22.09
N ALA A 567 -11.06 12.90 -21.10
CA ALA A 567 -10.81 14.28 -20.74
C ALA A 567 -9.43 14.45 -20.07
N ILE A 568 -8.42 14.80 -20.86
CA ILE A 568 -7.09 15.19 -20.38
C ILE A 568 -6.69 16.46 -21.11
N SER A 569 -6.51 17.56 -20.37
CA SER A 569 -6.01 18.81 -20.96
C SER A 569 -4.55 18.63 -21.39
N PRO A 570 -4.14 19.10 -22.59
CA PRO A 570 -2.73 19.12 -22.99
C PRO A 570 -1.83 19.95 -22.06
N ASP A 571 -2.40 20.96 -21.39
CA ASP A 571 -1.69 21.88 -20.48
C ASP A 571 -1.81 21.45 -19.00
N SER A 572 -2.48 20.32 -18.75
CA SER A 572 -2.69 19.73 -17.43
C SER A 572 -1.38 19.62 -16.64
N GLN A 573 -1.44 19.93 -15.34
CA GLN A 573 -0.36 19.65 -14.40
C GLN A 573 -0.66 18.45 -13.49
N ARG A 574 -1.84 17.83 -13.62
CA ARG A 574 -2.35 16.74 -12.76
C ARG A 574 -2.37 15.38 -13.46
N LEU A 575 -2.71 15.40 -14.73
CA LEU A 575 -2.86 14.26 -15.63
C LEU A 575 -1.99 14.40 -16.87
N GLU A 576 -1.47 13.29 -17.39
CA GLU A 576 -0.67 13.25 -18.62
C GLU A 576 -1.00 11.98 -19.39
N VAL A 577 -1.27 12.11 -20.69
CA VAL A 577 -1.43 10.95 -21.57
C VAL A 577 -0.13 10.15 -21.60
N LEU A 578 -0.20 8.87 -21.23
CA LEU A 578 0.97 7.98 -21.32
C LEU A 578 1.21 7.56 -22.77
N LYS A 579 2.48 7.62 -23.16
CA LYS A 579 2.96 7.01 -24.40
C LYS A 579 3.47 5.59 -24.08
N PRO A 580 3.13 4.59 -24.91
CA PRO A 580 3.75 3.27 -24.78
C PRO A 580 5.26 3.40 -24.88
N PHE A 581 5.99 2.72 -23.98
CA PHE A 581 7.45 2.74 -24.03
C PHE A 581 7.96 2.02 -25.28
N ALA A 582 8.95 2.59 -25.96
CA ALA A 582 9.60 1.88 -27.07
C ALA A 582 10.37 0.64 -26.58
N SER A 583 10.43 -0.42 -27.37
CA SER A 583 11.33 -1.55 -27.08
C SER A 583 12.78 -1.06 -27.01
N PRO A 584 13.59 -1.53 -26.05
CA PRO A 584 15.00 -1.15 -25.98
C PRO A 584 15.84 -1.80 -27.10
N PHE A 585 15.29 -2.79 -27.81
CA PHE A 585 16.01 -3.52 -28.85
C PHE A 585 15.88 -2.85 -30.23
N ILE A 586 16.94 -2.96 -31.03
CA ILE A 586 16.97 -2.45 -32.40
C ILE A 586 16.12 -3.36 -33.28
N GLU A 587 15.13 -2.81 -33.98
CA GLU A 587 14.15 -3.57 -34.79
C GLU A 587 14.83 -4.53 -35.79
N LYS A 588 15.82 -4.04 -36.53
CA LYS A 588 16.60 -4.85 -37.49
C LYS A 588 17.34 -6.03 -36.86
N ASP A 589 17.74 -5.89 -35.60
CA ASP A 589 18.43 -6.95 -34.85
C ASP A 589 17.41 -7.96 -34.33
N THR A 590 16.26 -7.50 -33.85
CA THR A 590 15.17 -8.38 -33.43
C THR A 590 14.60 -9.22 -34.57
N ASP A 591 14.52 -8.68 -35.79
CA ASP A 591 14.14 -9.42 -37.01
C ASP A 591 15.10 -10.58 -37.32
N ARG A 592 16.35 -10.47 -36.86
CA ARG A 592 17.40 -11.50 -36.98
C ARG A 592 17.49 -12.39 -35.75
N GLY A 593 16.60 -12.21 -34.76
CA GLY A 593 16.62 -12.95 -33.50
C GLY A 593 17.77 -12.57 -32.57
N LEU A 594 18.26 -11.33 -32.65
CA LEU A 594 19.26 -10.73 -31.77
C LEU A 594 18.58 -9.76 -30.80
N TYR A 595 18.90 -9.87 -29.52
CA TYR A 595 18.26 -9.11 -28.44
C TYR A 595 19.29 -8.64 -27.40
N GLU A 596 20.39 -8.04 -27.85
CA GLU A 596 21.29 -7.33 -26.92
C GLU A 596 20.74 -5.94 -26.60
N LEU A 597 20.90 -5.51 -25.35
CA LEU A 597 20.61 -4.11 -25.01
C LEU A 597 21.64 -3.20 -25.71
N PRO A 598 21.24 -1.97 -26.08
CA PRO A 598 22.23 -0.98 -26.53
C PRO A 598 23.25 -0.73 -25.42
N ALA A 599 24.47 -0.34 -25.78
CA ALA A 599 25.51 -0.09 -24.79
C ALA A 599 25.05 0.98 -23.77
N LEU A 600 24.99 0.60 -22.50
CA LEU A 600 24.42 1.38 -21.41
C LEU A 600 25.52 2.15 -20.67
N ARG A 601 25.16 3.28 -20.08
CA ARG A 601 26.00 3.93 -19.05
C ARG A 601 25.48 3.62 -17.65
N CYS A 602 26.38 3.34 -16.71
CA CYS A 602 26.01 3.29 -15.30
C CYS A 602 25.72 4.72 -14.81
N LEU A 603 24.46 5.02 -14.45
CA LEU A 603 24.08 6.35 -13.95
C LEU A 603 24.67 6.60 -12.56
N LEU A 604 24.53 5.62 -11.68
CA LEU A 604 25.15 5.60 -10.36
C LEU A 604 25.13 4.19 -9.76
N ARG A 605 26.04 3.98 -8.81
CA ARG A 605 25.97 2.88 -7.85
C ARG A 605 25.30 3.36 -6.56
N ILE A 606 24.20 2.71 -6.16
CA ILE A 606 23.36 3.09 -5.01
C ILE A 606 23.83 2.37 -3.76
N ARG A 607 24.24 3.13 -2.74
CA ARG A 607 24.72 2.61 -1.45
C ARG A 607 23.58 2.27 -0.51
N GLY A 608 23.56 1.04 0.00
CA GLY A 608 22.69 0.62 1.08
C GLY A 608 21.20 0.61 0.71
N LYS A 609 20.35 0.88 1.70
CA LYS A 609 18.89 0.72 1.57
C LYS A 609 18.31 1.73 0.57
N CYS A 610 17.62 1.24 -0.45
CA CYS A 610 16.86 2.06 -1.40
C CYS A 610 15.43 1.54 -1.52
N THR A 611 14.50 2.13 -0.77
CA THR A 611 13.05 1.80 -0.78
C THR A 611 12.31 2.47 -1.93
N THR A 612 11.06 2.09 -2.19
CA THR A 612 10.21 2.80 -3.14
C THR A 612 9.98 4.27 -2.80
N ASP A 613 10.08 4.69 -1.53
CA ASP A 613 10.08 6.11 -1.15
C ASP A 613 11.39 6.84 -1.51
N HIS A 614 12.52 6.13 -1.56
CA HIS A 614 13.77 6.71 -2.07
C HIS A 614 13.74 6.84 -3.59
N ILE A 615 13.06 5.92 -4.29
CA ILE A 615 12.92 5.90 -5.75
C ILE A 615 11.84 6.89 -6.23
N SER A 616 10.69 6.92 -5.57
CA SER A 616 9.54 7.76 -5.93
C SER A 616 8.85 8.25 -4.65
N ALA A 617 9.28 9.40 -4.14
CA ALA A 617 8.78 9.97 -2.91
C ALA A 617 7.26 10.26 -2.96
N ALA A 618 6.57 10.14 -1.81
CA ALA A 618 5.17 10.53 -1.64
C ALA A 618 5.05 11.99 -1.16
N GLY A 619 4.18 12.27 -0.17
CA GLY A 619 3.96 13.61 0.37
C GLY A 619 3.52 14.60 -0.71
N PRO A 620 4.26 15.72 -0.93
CA PRO A 620 3.87 16.76 -1.88
C PRO A 620 3.80 16.28 -3.34
N TRP A 621 4.40 15.12 -3.65
CA TRP A 621 4.41 14.54 -4.99
C TRP A 621 3.10 13.82 -5.35
N LEU A 622 2.26 13.48 -4.35
CA LEU A 622 1.02 12.73 -4.57
C LEU A 622 0.03 13.45 -5.52
N LYS A 623 0.09 14.79 -5.59
CA LYS A 623 -0.72 15.57 -6.54
C LYS A 623 -0.41 15.25 -8.01
N TYR A 624 0.78 14.73 -8.32
CA TYR A 624 1.21 14.39 -9.68
C TYR A 624 1.03 12.90 -10.02
N LYS A 625 0.27 12.13 -9.23
CA LYS A 625 0.10 10.69 -9.48
C LYS A 625 -0.41 10.33 -10.87
N GLY A 626 -1.22 11.20 -11.50
CA GLY A 626 -1.70 11.05 -12.87
C GLY A 626 -0.79 11.68 -13.94
N HIS A 627 0.29 12.36 -13.55
CA HIS A 627 1.19 13.06 -14.47
C HIS A 627 2.62 12.53 -14.30
N LEU A 628 2.97 11.53 -15.12
CA LEU A 628 4.20 10.76 -14.95
C LEU A 628 5.45 11.63 -15.08
N SER A 629 5.51 12.58 -16.02
CA SER A 629 6.64 13.49 -16.22
C SER A 629 6.87 14.40 -15.00
N ASN A 630 5.82 15.04 -14.48
CA ASN A 630 5.93 15.87 -13.27
C ASN A 630 6.31 15.04 -12.05
N LEU A 631 5.78 13.82 -11.93
CA LEU A 631 6.14 12.92 -10.85
C LEU A 631 7.59 12.42 -10.97
N ALA A 632 8.08 12.18 -12.19
CA ALA A 632 9.43 11.69 -12.45
C ALA A 632 10.52 12.69 -12.06
N GLU A 633 10.21 13.97 -11.84
CA GLU A 633 11.14 14.93 -11.24
C GLU A 633 11.58 14.52 -9.81
N ASN A 634 10.97 13.49 -9.21
CA ASN A 634 11.41 12.89 -7.96
C ASN A 634 12.14 11.54 -8.08
N THR A 635 12.51 11.12 -9.29
CA THR A 635 13.18 9.84 -9.54
C THR A 635 14.46 9.74 -8.71
N LEU A 636 14.52 8.76 -7.81
CA LEU A 636 15.67 8.41 -6.98
C LEU A 636 16.20 9.54 -6.07
N ILE A 637 15.40 10.56 -5.74
CA ILE A 637 15.88 11.68 -4.91
C ILE A 637 16.27 11.28 -3.48
N GLY A 638 15.82 10.13 -2.98
CA GLY A 638 16.27 9.60 -1.69
C GLY A 638 17.50 8.71 -1.80
N ALA A 639 17.90 8.29 -3.01
CA ALA A 639 19.00 7.36 -3.19
C ALA A 639 20.34 8.02 -2.83
N THR A 640 21.22 7.25 -2.18
CA THR A 640 22.57 7.66 -1.83
C THR A 640 23.54 7.16 -2.89
N ASN A 641 24.28 8.07 -3.52
CA ASN A 641 25.37 7.74 -4.42
C ASN A 641 26.55 7.16 -3.61
N ASP A 642 27.02 5.98 -3.97
CA ASP A 642 28.09 5.29 -3.25
C ASP A 642 29.44 6.00 -3.34
N GLU A 643 29.77 6.56 -4.52
CA GLU A 643 31.06 7.21 -4.79
C GLU A 643 31.21 8.53 -4.03
N SER A 644 30.19 9.39 -4.07
CA SER A 644 30.24 10.69 -3.39
C SER A 644 29.75 10.63 -1.95
N GLY A 645 28.97 9.60 -1.61
CA GLY A 645 28.28 9.46 -0.34
C GLY A 645 27.12 10.44 -0.12
N ARG A 646 26.74 11.23 -1.13
CA ARG A 646 25.68 12.24 -1.07
C ARG A 646 24.35 11.67 -1.56
N VAL A 647 23.25 12.24 -1.06
CA VAL A 647 21.89 11.89 -1.46
C VAL A 647 21.46 12.76 -2.63
N ASN A 648 20.71 12.20 -3.58
CA ASN A 648 20.23 12.89 -4.77
C ASN A 648 21.33 13.51 -5.62
N GLU A 649 22.38 12.74 -5.94
CA GLU A 649 23.46 13.21 -6.79
C GLU A 649 23.90 12.16 -7.80
N ALA A 650 24.07 12.60 -9.05
CA ALA A 650 24.68 11.83 -10.11
C ALA A 650 25.73 12.68 -10.85
N LYS A 651 26.69 12.01 -11.49
CA LYS A 651 27.80 12.64 -12.20
C LYS A 651 27.86 12.16 -13.65
N ASP A 652 28.03 13.11 -14.55
CA ASP A 652 28.34 12.87 -15.96
C ASP A 652 29.85 12.94 -16.15
N TYR A 653 30.44 11.79 -16.47
CA TYR A 653 31.88 11.66 -16.68
C TYR A 653 32.31 12.02 -18.11
N LEU A 654 31.36 12.28 -19.01
CA LEU A 654 31.61 12.54 -20.42
C LEU A 654 31.26 13.97 -20.86
N SER A 655 30.56 14.73 -20.01
CA SER A 655 30.18 16.10 -20.33
C SER A 655 31.39 17.04 -20.32
N THR A 656 31.64 17.70 -21.45
CA THR A 656 32.65 18.77 -21.59
C THR A 656 32.03 20.17 -21.67
N SER A 657 30.71 20.27 -21.88
CA SER A 657 29.97 21.52 -22.11
C SER A 657 28.91 21.84 -21.06
N GLU A 658 28.46 20.85 -20.29
CA GLU A 658 27.46 21.00 -19.22
C GLU A 658 28.08 20.68 -17.84
N PRO A 659 27.48 21.14 -16.72
CA PRO A 659 27.96 20.78 -15.39
C PRO A 659 28.08 19.26 -15.21
N SER A 660 29.23 18.81 -14.71
CA SER A 660 29.48 17.38 -14.52
C SER A 660 28.62 16.76 -13.43
N GLU A 661 28.05 17.55 -12.51
CA GLU A 661 27.25 17.06 -11.38
C GLU A 661 25.85 17.67 -11.41
N ASP A 662 24.83 16.87 -11.05
CA ASP A 662 23.45 17.33 -10.85
C ASP A 662 22.70 16.35 -9.93
N THR A 663 21.46 16.69 -9.60
CA THR A 663 20.48 15.77 -9.05
C THR A 663 20.29 14.54 -9.94
N ILE A 664 19.91 13.41 -9.33
CA ILE A 664 19.68 12.16 -10.07
C ILE A 664 18.60 12.33 -11.17
N PRO A 665 17.40 12.92 -10.91
CA PRO A 665 16.41 13.11 -11.97
C PRO A 665 16.88 14.11 -13.04
N GLY A 666 17.59 15.18 -12.65
CA GLY A 666 18.15 16.14 -13.60
C GLY A 666 19.18 15.51 -14.56
N MET A 667 20.05 14.65 -14.03
CA MET A 667 21.00 13.87 -14.83
C MET A 667 20.29 12.87 -15.75
N ALA A 668 19.35 12.09 -15.22
CA ALA A 668 18.61 11.09 -15.99
C ALA A 668 17.82 11.74 -17.14
N LYS A 669 17.23 12.91 -16.90
CA LYS A 669 16.54 13.72 -17.91
C LYS A 669 17.49 14.19 -19.02
N ARG A 670 18.67 14.72 -18.69
CA ARG A 670 19.69 15.09 -19.70
C ARG A 670 20.12 13.89 -20.53
N TRP A 671 20.35 12.74 -19.89
CA TRP A 671 20.76 11.53 -20.59
C TRP A 671 19.67 11.03 -21.55
N ARG A 672 18.40 11.08 -21.15
CA ARG A 672 17.27 10.83 -22.04
C ARG A 672 17.27 11.79 -23.24
N ASP A 673 17.45 13.09 -23.01
CA ASP A 673 17.34 14.11 -24.06
C ASP A 673 18.45 13.97 -25.13
N ARG A 674 19.62 13.41 -24.76
CA ARG A 674 20.68 13.03 -25.70
C ARG A 674 20.62 11.57 -26.17
N SER A 675 19.52 10.86 -25.91
CA SER A 675 19.33 9.44 -26.25
C SER A 675 20.42 8.49 -25.71
N GLN A 676 20.94 8.78 -24.51
CA GLN A 676 21.89 7.92 -23.80
C GLN A 676 21.14 6.91 -22.92
N PRO A 677 21.07 5.61 -23.30
CA PRO A 677 20.48 4.59 -22.46
C PRO A 677 21.37 4.33 -21.23
N TRP A 678 20.75 3.95 -20.12
CA TRP A 678 21.47 3.77 -18.86
C TRP A 678 20.95 2.63 -17.99
N MET A 679 21.76 2.33 -16.99
CA MET A 679 21.49 1.32 -15.97
C MET A 679 21.87 1.84 -14.59
N ILE A 680 21.36 1.19 -13.54
CA ILE A 680 21.82 1.42 -12.17
C ILE A 680 22.36 0.16 -11.55
N VAL A 681 23.32 0.35 -10.65
CA VAL A 681 23.83 -0.70 -9.77
C VAL A 681 23.25 -0.47 -8.38
N ALA A 682 22.61 -1.47 -7.79
CA ALA A 682 21.99 -1.36 -6.48
C ALA A 682 22.50 -2.40 -5.49
N ASP A 683 22.47 -2.02 -4.21
CA ASP A 683 22.83 -2.89 -3.09
C ASP A 683 21.70 -3.93 -2.82
N HIS A 684 21.65 -4.50 -1.60
CA HIS A 684 20.60 -5.44 -1.22
C HIS A 684 19.20 -4.80 -1.15
N ASN A 685 18.20 -5.59 -1.57
CA ASN A 685 16.77 -5.34 -1.42
C ASN A 685 16.29 -4.03 -2.07
N TYR A 686 16.78 -3.74 -3.27
CA TYR A 686 16.36 -2.57 -4.04
C TYR A 686 14.84 -2.53 -4.24
N GLY A 687 14.21 -1.40 -3.97
CA GLY A 687 12.77 -1.19 -4.13
C GLY A 687 11.91 -1.81 -3.02
N GLU A 688 12.46 -2.04 -1.82
CA GLU A 688 11.67 -2.43 -0.65
C GLU A 688 10.54 -1.42 -0.37
N GLY A 689 9.38 -1.88 0.08
CA GLY A 689 8.32 -1.02 0.61
C GLY A 689 7.06 -1.04 -0.23
N SER A 690 6.39 0.11 -0.33
CA SER A 690 5.06 0.24 -0.94
C SER A 690 5.01 -0.22 -2.40
N ALA A 691 3.87 -0.79 -2.83
CA ALA A 691 3.60 -1.27 -4.18
C ALA A 691 3.36 -0.14 -5.21
N ARG A 692 4.23 0.88 -5.21
CA ARG A 692 4.17 2.00 -6.15
C ARG A 692 4.82 1.60 -7.47
N GLU A 693 4.01 1.43 -8.50
CA GLU A 693 4.47 1.21 -9.87
C GLU A 693 5.27 2.39 -10.44
N HIS A 694 5.05 3.61 -9.92
CA HIS A 694 5.82 4.79 -10.30
C HIS A 694 7.33 4.61 -10.09
N ALA A 695 7.75 3.82 -9.09
CA ALA A 695 9.15 3.49 -8.86
C ALA A 695 9.80 2.69 -10.02
N ALA A 696 9.00 2.07 -10.89
CA ALA A 696 9.46 1.45 -12.13
C ALA A 696 9.23 2.35 -13.36
N LEU A 697 8.06 3.02 -13.43
CA LEU A 697 7.70 3.90 -14.55
C LEU A 697 8.66 5.09 -14.69
N GLN A 698 9.08 5.68 -13.57
CA GLN A 698 9.93 6.87 -13.56
C GLN A 698 11.35 6.61 -14.08
N PRO A 699 12.14 5.63 -13.56
CA PRO A 699 13.41 5.26 -14.18
C PRO A 699 13.25 4.91 -15.66
N ARG A 700 12.18 4.18 -16.00
CA ARG A 700 11.91 3.76 -17.37
C ARG A 700 11.64 4.94 -18.32
N LEU A 701 10.89 5.95 -17.86
CA LEU A 701 10.64 7.19 -18.60
C LEU A 701 11.93 7.92 -18.97
N PHE A 702 12.91 7.93 -18.06
CA PHE A 702 14.20 8.57 -18.28
C PHE A 702 15.23 7.68 -19.00
N GLY A 703 14.88 6.46 -19.43
CA GLY A 703 15.77 5.62 -20.24
C GLY A 703 16.57 4.58 -19.46
N CYS A 704 16.15 4.21 -18.26
CA CYS A 704 16.69 3.04 -17.56
C CYS A 704 16.25 1.75 -18.26
N HIS A 705 17.21 0.92 -18.67
CA HIS A 705 16.94 -0.37 -19.30
C HIS A 705 17.41 -1.58 -18.50
N LEU A 706 18.29 -1.37 -17.50
CA LEU A 706 18.82 -2.43 -16.65
C LEU A 706 18.95 -1.96 -15.20
N VAL A 707 18.48 -2.79 -14.28
CA VAL A 707 18.82 -2.73 -12.86
C VAL A 707 19.63 -3.97 -12.52
N LEU A 708 20.89 -3.77 -12.13
CA LEU A 708 21.78 -4.84 -11.65
C LEU A 708 21.95 -4.67 -10.14
N ALA A 709 21.52 -5.66 -9.36
CA ALA A 709 21.52 -5.53 -7.90
C ALA A 709 22.14 -6.74 -7.20
N ARG A 710 22.50 -6.58 -5.93
CA ARG A 710 22.77 -7.75 -5.07
C ARG A 710 21.47 -8.53 -4.81
N SER A 711 20.37 -7.80 -4.57
CA SER A 711 19.01 -8.36 -4.53
C SER A 711 17.96 -7.27 -4.78
N ILE A 712 16.78 -7.65 -5.28
CA ILE A 712 15.66 -6.75 -5.57
C ILE A 712 14.44 -7.22 -4.80
N ALA A 713 13.66 -6.28 -4.25
CA ALA A 713 12.40 -6.59 -3.60
C ALA A 713 11.38 -7.07 -4.65
N ARG A 714 10.68 -8.16 -4.34
CA ARG A 714 9.73 -8.86 -5.24
C ARG A 714 8.81 -7.94 -6.05
N ILE A 715 8.08 -7.04 -5.39
CA ILE A 715 7.08 -6.18 -6.07
C ILE A 715 7.78 -5.18 -6.99
N ALA A 716 8.89 -4.60 -6.54
CA ALA A 716 9.69 -3.71 -7.39
C ALA A 716 10.25 -4.46 -8.60
N GLU A 717 10.71 -5.69 -8.41
CA GLU A 717 11.22 -6.54 -9.49
C GLU A 717 10.14 -6.83 -10.55
N THR A 718 8.93 -7.24 -10.12
CA THR A 718 7.80 -7.45 -11.03
C THR A 718 7.42 -6.15 -11.76
N ASN A 719 7.34 -5.03 -11.05
CA ASN A 719 7.00 -3.74 -11.66
C ASN A 719 8.05 -3.31 -12.69
N LEU A 720 9.35 -3.44 -12.40
CA LEU A 720 10.43 -3.15 -13.35
C LEU A 720 10.31 -3.99 -14.62
N ARG A 721 10.10 -5.31 -14.47
CA ARG A 721 9.91 -6.23 -15.60
C ARG A 721 8.67 -5.91 -16.43
N LYS A 722 7.56 -5.54 -15.78
CA LYS A 722 6.34 -5.08 -16.47
C LYS A 722 6.59 -3.84 -17.33
N GLN A 723 7.48 -2.95 -16.90
CA GLN A 723 7.88 -1.76 -17.69
C GLN A 723 9.02 -2.05 -18.70
N GLY A 724 9.39 -3.32 -18.88
CA GLY A 724 10.43 -3.75 -19.82
C GLY A 724 11.85 -3.41 -19.38
N VAL A 725 12.07 -3.17 -18.08
CA VAL A 725 13.41 -3.03 -17.50
C VAL A 725 13.97 -4.42 -17.21
N LEU A 726 15.16 -4.70 -17.70
CA LEU A 726 15.88 -5.93 -17.39
C LEU A 726 16.34 -5.89 -15.93
N THR A 727 16.11 -6.96 -15.19
CA THR A 727 16.56 -7.10 -13.80
C THR A 727 17.53 -8.27 -13.71
N LEU A 728 18.77 -7.99 -13.33
CA LEU A 728 19.81 -8.99 -13.13
C LEU A 728 20.36 -8.90 -11.71
N LEU A 729 20.86 -10.02 -11.21
CA LEU A 729 21.51 -10.13 -9.92
C LEU A 729 22.98 -10.48 -10.09
N PHE A 730 23.85 -9.94 -9.25
CA PHE A 730 25.25 -10.39 -9.24
C PHE A 730 25.34 -11.87 -8.87
N GLU A 731 26.16 -12.64 -9.61
CA GLU A 731 26.53 -13.99 -9.19
C GLU A 731 27.44 -13.93 -7.95
N ASN A 732 28.51 -13.14 -8.03
CA ASN A 732 29.31 -12.74 -6.89
C ASN A 732 28.93 -11.32 -6.46
N GLU A 733 28.31 -11.19 -5.30
CA GLU A 733 27.83 -9.89 -4.83
C GLU A 733 28.94 -8.83 -4.71
N ASP A 734 30.21 -9.22 -4.47
CA ASP A 734 31.33 -8.28 -4.37
C ASP A 734 31.65 -7.58 -5.68
N ASP A 735 31.17 -8.11 -6.81
CA ASP A 735 31.27 -7.47 -8.12
C ASP A 735 30.49 -6.16 -8.21
N TYR A 736 29.55 -5.92 -7.28
CA TYR A 736 28.91 -4.62 -7.06
C TYR A 736 29.92 -3.47 -7.00
N LEU A 737 31.08 -3.67 -6.34
CA LEU A 737 32.11 -2.63 -6.18
C LEU A 737 32.97 -2.42 -7.44
N LYS A 738 32.82 -3.27 -8.46
CA LYS A 738 33.61 -3.20 -9.69
C LYS A 738 33.00 -2.26 -10.74
N ILE A 739 31.74 -1.85 -10.57
CA ILE A 739 31.04 -0.97 -11.50
C ILE A 739 30.85 0.39 -10.84
N ASP A 740 31.40 1.44 -11.44
CA ASP A 740 31.29 2.82 -10.98
C ASP A 740 30.35 3.60 -11.92
N GLY A 741 29.91 4.77 -11.49
CA GLY A 741 29.17 5.71 -12.31
C GLY A 741 29.99 6.11 -13.54
N GLY A 742 29.34 6.20 -14.69
CA GLY A 742 29.94 6.54 -15.98
C GLY A 742 30.49 5.37 -16.80
N ASP A 743 30.70 4.20 -16.19
CA ASP A 743 31.19 3.01 -16.89
C ASP A 743 30.27 2.61 -18.07
N LEU A 744 30.87 2.10 -19.17
CA LEU A 744 30.10 1.47 -20.24
C LEU A 744 29.75 0.05 -19.81
N VAL A 745 28.50 -0.33 -20.06
CA VAL A 745 27.94 -1.62 -19.67
C VAL A 745 27.22 -2.22 -20.86
N GLU A 746 27.66 -3.39 -21.31
CA GLU A 746 27.05 -4.13 -22.42
C GLU A 746 26.56 -5.50 -21.92
N THR A 747 25.42 -5.95 -22.44
CA THR A 747 24.96 -7.33 -22.20
C THR A 747 25.68 -8.28 -23.15
N VAL A 748 25.96 -9.49 -22.67
CA VAL A 748 26.52 -10.59 -23.45
C VAL A 748 25.67 -11.83 -23.20
N ASN A 749 25.28 -12.50 -24.29
CA ASN A 749 24.38 -13.66 -24.33
C ASN A 749 22.91 -13.37 -23.93
N LEU A 750 22.50 -12.10 -23.86
CA LEU A 750 21.09 -11.79 -23.61
C LEU A 750 20.20 -12.28 -24.78
N SER A 751 20.73 -12.25 -26.00
CA SER A 751 20.07 -12.78 -27.20
C SER A 751 19.70 -14.26 -27.07
N GLU A 752 20.55 -15.06 -26.42
CA GLU A 752 20.30 -16.49 -26.23
C GLU A 752 19.13 -16.71 -25.27
N LEU A 753 19.09 -15.96 -24.17
CA LEU A 753 18.00 -16.00 -23.19
C LEU A 753 16.68 -15.46 -23.77
N LEU A 754 16.73 -14.42 -24.61
CA LEU A 754 15.54 -13.78 -25.19
C LEU A 754 15.05 -14.42 -26.49
N ARG A 755 15.58 -15.56 -26.94
CA ARG A 755 14.95 -16.29 -28.05
C ARG A 755 13.68 -17.00 -27.60
N PRO A 756 12.69 -17.24 -28.49
CA PRO A 756 11.57 -18.11 -28.19
C PRO A 756 12.08 -19.50 -27.78
N ASN A 757 11.51 -20.08 -26.72
CA ASN A 757 11.90 -21.38 -26.16
C ASN A 757 13.37 -21.49 -25.69
N ALA A 758 14.00 -20.36 -25.37
CA ALA A 758 15.33 -20.34 -24.80
C ALA A 758 15.41 -21.11 -23.47
N ASP A 759 16.59 -21.65 -23.19
CA ASP A 759 16.89 -22.24 -21.89
C ASP A 759 16.96 -21.13 -20.82
N LEU A 760 16.08 -21.18 -19.84
CA LEU A 760 16.05 -20.23 -18.72
C LEU A 760 17.28 -20.36 -17.80
N SER A 761 18.12 -21.39 -17.98
CA SER A 761 19.42 -21.51 -17.30
C SER A 761 20.55 -20.69 -17.94
N THR A 762 20.28 -20.07 -19.11
CA THR A 762 21.26 -19.27 -19.85
C THR A 762 21.83 -18.14 -18.99
N VAL A 763 23.15 -18.14 -18.82
CA VAL A 763 23.86 -17.10 -18.05
C VAL A 763 24.08 -15.88 -18.94
N VAL A 764 23.40 -14.78 -18.61
CA VAL A 764 23.70 -13.45 -19.16
C VAL A 764 24.90 -12.87 -18.43
N ARG A 765 25.86 -12.33 -19.18
CA ARG A 765 27.02 -11.63 -18.60
C ARG A 765 26.91 -10.14 -18.86
N ILE A 766 27.59 -9.38 -18.01
CA ILE A 766 27.74 -7.94 -18.15
C ILE A 766 29.20 -7.63 -18.44
N ARG A 767 29.47 -7.08 -19.63
CA ARG A 767 30.78 -6.52 -19.97
C ARG A 767 30.84 -5.09 -19.48
N VAL A 768 31.85 -4.79 -18.68
CA VAL A 768 32.09 -3.46 -18.12
C VAL A 768 33.36 -2.92 -18.76
N THR A 769 33.27 -1.76 -19.39
CA THR A 769 34.43 -1.04 -19.93
C THR A 769 34.60 0.27 -19.21
N LYS A 770 35.79 0.46 -18.64
CA LYS A 770 36.19 1.69 -17.95
C LYS A 770 37.13 2.50 -18.82
N PHE A 771 37.03 3.82 -18.73
CA PHE A 771 37.80 4.74 -19.56
C PHE A 771 38.77 5.57 -18.74
N ASN A 772 39.87 5.97 -19.38
CA ASN A 772 40.76 7.01 -18.90
C ASN A 772 40.12 8.39 -19.13
N PRO A 773 40.62 9.46 -18.49
CA PRO A 773 40.12 10.82 -18.70
C PRO A 773 40.20 11.33 -20.14
N ASP A 774 41.07 10.76 -20.97
CA ASP A 774 41.21 11.06 -22.40
C ASP A 774 40.24 10.27 -23.30
N GLY A 775 39.39 9.43 -22.70
CA GLY A 775 38.42 8.58 -23.41
C GLY A 775 38.98 7.26 -23.93
N SER A 776 40.26 6.97 -23.74
CA SER A 776 40.84 5.66 -24.09
C SER A 776 40.36 4.56 -23.14
N GLU A 777 40.21 3.34 -23.64
CA GLU A 777 39.86 2.18 -22.83
C GLU A 777 40.97 1.89 -21.81
N ARG A 778 40.59 1.84 -20.52
CA ARG A 778 41.51 1.52 -19.43
C ARG A 778 41.51 0.03 -19.13
N GLU A 779 40.32 -0.54 -18.98
CA GLU A 779 40.11 -1.96 -18.70
C GLU A 779 38.71 -2.38 -19.15
N SER A 780 38.60 -3.64 -19.56
CA SER A 780 37.34 -4.28 -19.93
C SER A 780 37.30 -5.68 -19.36
N PHE A 781 36.20 -6.03 -18.69
CA PHE A 781 36.01 -7.34 -18.07
C PHE A 781 34.54 -7.76 -18.08
N GLU A 782 34.28 -9.07 -18.01
CA GLU A 782 32.93 -9.63 -17.94
C GLU A 782 32.61 -10.16 -16.56
N LEU A 783 31.39 -9.90 -16.10
CA LEU A 783 30.85 -10.38 -14.83
C LEU A 783 29.64 -11.27 -15.13
N PRO A 784 29.60 -12.50 -14.58
CA PRO A 784 28.41 -13.34 -14.73
C PRO A 784 27.29 -12.86 -13.80
N THR A 785 26.04 -13.09 -14.23
CA THR A 785 24.84 -12.68 -13.50
C THR A 785 23.86 -13.83 -13.32
N ARG A 786 22.91 -13.63 -12.41
CA ARG A 786 21.77 -14.52 -12.17
C ARG A 786 20.47 -13.79 -12.44
N HIS A 787 19.40 -14.53 -12.73
CA HIS A 787 18.06 -13.97 -12.87
C HIS A 787 16.97 -14.93 -12.41
N SER A 788 15.78 -14.40 -12.15
CA SER A 788 14.54 -15.16 -11.89
C SER A 788 13.47 -14.89 -12.95
N LEU A 789 13.90 -14.60 -14.18
CA LEU A 789 13.02 -14.33 -15.33
C LEU A 789 12.28 -15.60 -15.76
N SER A 790 10.98 -15.47 -16.03
CA SER A 790 10.13 -16.52 -16.61
C SER A 790 9.96 -16.26 -18.10
N ALA A 791 9.44 -17.23 -18.85
CA ALA A 791 9.10 -17.02 -20.26
C ALA A 791 8.17 -15.81 -20.48
N THR A 792 7.25 -15.56 -19.54
CA THR A 792 6.38 -14.39 -19.53
C THR A 792 7.17 -13.09 -19.36
N HIS A 793 8.11 -13.03 -18.41
CA HIS A 793 8.97 -11.86 -18.22
C HIS A 793 9.80 -11.55 -19.48
N LEU A 794 10.35 -12.58 -20.13
CA LEU A 794 11.10 -12.43 -21.37
C LEU A 794 10.24 -11.86 -22.50
N ASN A 795 8.98 -12.29 -22.62
CA ASN A 795 8.03 -11.72 -23.58
C ASN A 795 7.76 -10.23 -23.34
N TRP A 796 7.59 -9.80 -22.08
CA TRP A 796 7.38 -8.40 -21.74
C TRP A 796 8.59 -7.54 -22.11
N ILE A 797 9.79 -8.02 -21.77
CA ILE A 797 11.04 -7.31 -22.08
C ILE A 797 11.22 -7.18 -23.60
N ARG A 798 11.01 -8.26 -24.37
CA ARG A 798 11.05 -8.22 -25.86
C ARG A 798 10.12 -7.17 -26.44
N ALA A 799 8.88 -7.12 -25.95
CA ALA A 799 7.87 -6.16 -26.41
C ALA A 799 8.13 -4.72 -25.93
N GLY A 800 9.09 -4.51 -25.01
CA GLY A 800 9.39 -3.22 -24.39
C GLY A 800 8.57 -2.89 -23.14
N SER A 801 7.45 -3.60 -22.92
CA SER A 801 6.65 -3.63 -21.70
C SER A 801 5.59 -4.74 -21.78
N ALA A 802 4.99 -5.10 -20.65
CA ALA A 802 3.82 -5.99 -20.61
C ALA A 802 2.63 -5.40 -21.37
N LEU A 803 2.41 -4.08 -21.25
CA LEU A 803 1.29 -3.38 -21.90
C LEU A 803 1.43 -3.37 -23.43
N ASN A 804 2.65 -3.25 -23.95
CA ASN A 804 2.94 -3.34 -25.38
C ASN A 804 2.61 -4.73 -25.93
N LEU A 805 2.96 -5.78 -25.18
CA LEU A 805 2.64 -7.15 -25.57
C LEU A 805 1.13 -7.35 -25.67
N ILE A 806 0.39 -6.89 -24.66
CA ILE A 806 -1.08 -6.95 -24.64
C ILE A 806 -1.67 -6.21 -25.84
N ARG A 807 -1.15 -5.00 -26.14
CA ARG A 807 -1.58 -4.21 -27.30
C ARG A 807 -1.34 -4.94 -28.62
N ALA A 808 -0.16 -5.54 -28.80
CA ALA A 808 0.16 -6.30 -30.00
C ALA A 808 -0.77 -7.53 -30.16
N GLN A 809 -1.04 -8.24 -29.07
CA GLN A 809 -1.97 -9.37 -29.06
C GLN A 809 -3.41 -8.96 -29.38
N ALA A 810 -3.88 -7.82 -28.85
CA ALA A 810 -5.19 -7.27 -29.13
C ALA A 810 -5.36 -6.90 -30.61
N ALA A 811 -4.36 -6.24 -31.21
CA ALA A 811 -4.34 -5.91 -32.63
C ALA A 811 -4.43 -7.17 -33.51
N ASN A 812 -3.65 -8.21 -33.18
CA ASN A 812 -3.66 -9.47 -33.92
C ASN A 812 -5.02 -10.18 -33.86
N LYS A 813 -5.68 -10.23 -32.69
CA LYS A 813 -7.03 -10.81 -32.56
C LYS A 813 -8.07 -10.08 -33.42
N SER A 814 -7.99 -8.75 -33.52
CA SER A 814 -8.88 -7.95 -34.38
C SER A 814 -8.64 -8.17 -35.88
N SER A 815 -7.40 -8.45 -36.28
CA SER A 815 -7.06 -8.79 -37.67
C SER A 815 -7.49 -10.21 -38.05
N ALA A 816 -7.46 -11.16 -37.11
CA ALA A 816 -7.86 -12.54 -37.33
C ALA A 816 -9.39 -12.71 -37.40
N SER A 817 -10.16 -11.93 -36.63
CA SER A 817 -11.63 -11.95 -36.69
C SER A 817 -12.22 -11.21 -37.91
N GLY A 818 -11.44 -10.38 -38.59
CA GLY A 818 -11.81 -9.73 -39.86
C GLY A 818 -11.59 -10.61 -41.11
N GLY A 819 -10.98 -11.79 -40.96
CA GLY A 819 -10.55 -12.64 -42.08
C GLY A 819 -11.44 -13.86 -42.41
N SER A 820 -12.53 -14.11 -41.67
CA SER A 820 -13.42 -15.26 -41.91
C SER A 820 -14.90 -14.88 -41.96
N ALA A 821 -15.27 -14.13 -42.99
CA ALA A 821 -16.66 -14.03 -43.43
C ALA A 821 -16.76 -14.10 -44.96
N SER A 822 -16.35 -15.23 -45.53
CA SER A 822 -16.69 -15.61 -46.91
C SER A 822 -17.30 -17.01 -46.91
N GLY A 823 -18.61 -17.06 -46.69
CA GLY A 823 -19.38 -18.30 -46.69
C GLY A 823 -20.85 -18.05 -46.40
N ALA A 824 -21.51 -17.20 -47.21
CA ALA A 824 -22.96 -17.08 -47.20
C ALA A 824 -23.56 -17.92 -48.35
N PRO A 825 -24.62 -18.72 -48.11
CA PRO A 825 -25.38 -19.35 -49.19
C PRO A 825 -26.23 -18.31 -49.94
N GLN A 826 -26.38 -18.55 -51.24
CA GLN A 826 -27.10 -17.72 -52.20
C GLN A 826 -28.62 -17.64 -51.94
N GLY A 827 -29.25 -16.50 -52.25
CA GLY A 827 -30.71 -16.41 -52.39
C GLY A 827 -31.28 -14.99 -52.57
N SER A 828 -31.31 -14.52 -53.83
CA SER A 828 -32.23 -13.53 -54.48
C SER A 828 -32.46 -12.12 -53.88
N GLY A 829 -32.05 -11.07 -54.63
CA GLY A 829 -32.28 -9.62 -54.39
C GLY A 829 -33.68 -9.10 -54.82
N PRO A 830 -33.84 -7.87 -55.39
CA PRO A 830 -32.90 -6.75 -55.61
C PRO A 830 -33.45 -5.33 -55.29
N THR A 831 -32.58 -4.29 -55.33
CA THR A 831 -32.72 -2.95 -55.99
C THR A 831 -31.76 -1.91 -55.37
N LYS A 832 -30.62 -1.61 -56.01
CA LYS A 832 -30.29 -0.44 -56.89
C LYS A 832 -30.18 0.93 -56.19
N SER A 833 -28.95 1.46 -56.06
CA SER A 833 -28.49 2.66 -56.80
C SER A 833 -27.00 3.02 -56.58
N SER A 834 -26.21 2.98 -57.66
CA SER A 834 -24.97 3.73 -58.04
C SER A 834 -24.23 4.58 -57.00
N ILE A 835 -22.94 4.36 -56.69
CA ILE A 835 -21.70 4.63 -57.46
C ILE A 835 -21.52 6.09 -57.90
N GLY A 836 -20.57 6.76 -57.24
CA GLY A 836 -19.78 7.88 -57.74
C GLY A 836 -18.33 7.73 -57.27
N GLN A 837 -17.44 7.33 -58.17
CA GLN A 837 -15.99 7.25 -57.97
C GLN A 837 -15.34 8.64 -58.06
N ALA A 838 -14.34 8.90 -57.21
CA ALA A 838 -13.10 9.66 -57.48
C ALA A 838 -12.42 10.02 -56.15
N ARG A 839 -11.11 10.16 -55.98
CA ARG A 839 -9.88 9.81 -56.71
C ARG A 839 -8.78 9.92 -55.65
N MET A 840 -7.79 9.04 -55.69
CA MET A 840 -6.54 9.22 -54.95
C MET A 840 -5.79 10.45 -55.47
N TYR A 841 -5.20 11.22 -54.56
CA TYR A 841 -4.04 12.07 -54.87
C TYR A 841 -3.01 11.97 -53.75
N THR A 842 -1.85 11.45 -54.14
CA THR A 842 -0.53 11.73 -53.56
C THR A 842 -0.09 13.13 -53.99
N THR A 843 0.52 13.92 -53.10
CA THR A 843 1.61 14.85 -53.43
C THR A 843 2.37 15.29 -52.18
N SER A 844 3.68 15.28 -52.33
CA SER A 844 4.71 15.83 -51.45
C SER A 844 4.91 17.33 -51.65
N ALA A 845 5.51 17.95 -50.62
CA ALA A 845 6.22 19.24 -50.57
C ALA A 845 5.42 20.56 -50.60
N VAL A 846 5.59 21.39 -49.56
CA VAL A 846 6.08 22.79 -49.64
C VAL A 846 6.32 23.38 -48.23
N ARG A 847 7.58 23.79 -48.02
CA ARG A 847 8.18 24.92 -47.27
C ARG A 847 7.76 25.27 -45.83
N ARG A 848 8.82 25.29 -45.01
CA ARG A 848 9.11 26.19 -43.87
C ARG A 848 8.33 27.52 -43.93
N ALA A 849 7.49 27.75 -42.93
CA ALA A 849 7.12 29.07 -42.44
C ALA A 849 7.63 29.20 -41.00
N ALA A 850 8.42 30.25 -40.75
CA ALA A 850 8.93 30.59 -39.44
C ALA A 850 7.77 30.97 -38.50
N ALA A 851 7.77 30.43 -37.28
CA ALA A 851 6.91 30.88 -36.21
C ALA A 851 7.39 32.24 -35.67
N PRO A 852 6.48 33.14 -35.24
CA PRO A 852 6.86 34.42 -34.64
C PRO A 852 7.49 34.21 -33.25
N PRO A 853 8.43 35.06 -32.82
CA PRO A 853 9.04 34.94 -31.51
C PRO A 853 8.00 35.26 -30.42
N SER A 854 7.81 34.33 -29.49
CA SER A 854 7.04 34.57 -28.27
C SER A 854 7.76 35.59 -27.40
N ALA A 855 7.10 36.72 -27.18
CA ALA A 855 7.53 37.73 -26.23
C ALA A 855 7.41 37.17 -24.81
N GLN A 856 8.54 36.83 -24.20
CA GLN A 856 8.66 36.77 -22.74
C GLN A 856 8.71 38.21 -22.22
N ASN A 857 7.65 38.66 -21.56
CA ASN A 857 7.70 39.91 -20.80
C ASN A 857 8.36 39.62 -19.44
N ALA A 858 9.69 39.77 -19.39
CA ALA A 858 10.54 39.51 -18.23
C ALA A 858 10.70 40.72 -17.29
N ASN A 859 9.84 41.75 -17.37
CA ASN A 859 10.00 42.99 -16.60
C ASN A 859 8.71 43.38 -15.84
N ASP A 860 8.32 42.59 -14.84
CA ASP A 860 7.49 43.13 -13.75
C ASP A 860 8.43 43.74 -12.69
N PRO A 861 8.46 45.08 -12.52
CA PRO A 861 9.33 45.75 -11.56
C PRO A 861 9.04 45.35 -10.11
N ARG A 862 7.83 44.85 -9.82
CA ARG A 862 7.47 44.35 -8.48
C ARG A 862 8.19 43.06 -8.16
N TYR A 863 8.36 42.18 -9.16
CA TYR A 863 9.10 40.94 -8.99
C TYR A 863 10.58 41.21 -8.68
N GLU A 864 11.19 42.17 -9.37
CA GLU A 864 12.61 42.50 -9.13
C GLU A 864 12.82 43.24 -7.81
N SER A 865 11.85 44.06 -7.37
CA SER A 865 11.86 44.67 -6.04
C SER A 865 11.71 43.64 -4.91
N LEU A 866 10.87 42.62 -5.08
CA LEU A 866 10.72 41.52 -4.13
C LEU A 866 11.94 40.59 -4.13
N ARG A 867 12.53 40.35 -5.31
CA ARG A 867 13.75 39.55 -5.46
C ARG A 867 14.95 40.22 -4.79
N GLN A 868 15.12 41.54 -4.91
CA GLN A 868 16.23 42.27 -4.28
C GLN A 868 16.09 42.41 -2.76
N VAL A 869 14.86 42.39 -2.23
CA VAL A 869 14.60 42.32 -0.78
C VAL A 869 14.91 40.93 -0.22
N LEU A 870 14.58 39.87 -0.97
CA LEU A 870 14.79 38.48 -0.52
C LEU A 870 16.20 37.95 -0.81
N PHE A 871 16.89 38.48 -1.82
CA PHE A 871 18.21 38.03 -2.26
C PHE A 871 19.05 39.23 -2.70
N ALA A 872 19.83 39.81 -1.77
CA ALA A 872 20.77 40.87 -2.11
C ALA A 872 21.83 40.33 -3.11
N PRO A 873 22.17 41.08 -4.18
CA PRO A 873 23.16 40.62 -5.13
C PRO A 873 24.57 40.61 -4.50
N PRO A 874 25.38 39.57 -4.76
CA PRO A 874 26.74 39.50 -4.22
C PRO A 874 27.61 40.57 -4.88
N SER A 875 28.36 41.32 -4.07
CA SER A 875 29.29 42.33 -4.55
C SER A 875 30.38 41.68 -5.44
N ALA A 876 30.67 42.35 -6.55
CA ALA A 876 31.63 41.90 -7.54
C ALA A 876 33.05 41.81 -6.94
N LYS A 877 33.75 40.73 -7.34
CA LYS A 877 35.09 40.26 -6.95
C LYS A 877 35.15 39.35 -5.71
N ARG A 878 34.92 38.06 -5.92
CA ARG A 878 35.40 36.98 -5.02
C ARG A 878 36.00 35.84 -5.85
N SER A 879 37.22 35.43 -5.50
CA SER A 879 37.89 34.30 -6.13
C SER A 879 37.16 33.01 -5.78
N LYS A 880 36.99 32.13 -6.77
CA LYS A 880 36.53 30.76 -6.55
C LYS A 880 37.62 30.01 -5.77
N ASN A 881 37.21 29.28 -4.73
CA ASN A 881 38.00 28.32 -3.94
C ASN A 881 38.78 28.86 -2.72
N ALA A 882 38.09 29.44 -1.74
CA ALA A 882 38.60 29.45 -0.36
C ALA A 882 37.49 29.12 0.64
N THR A 883 37.60 27.96 1.28
CA THR A 883 36.80 27.59 2.46
C THR A 883 37.10 28.60 3.57
N PRO A 884 36.09 29.18 4.25
CA PRO A 884 36.35 30.15 5.31
C PRO A 884 37.13 29.49 6.44
N THR A 885 38.30 30.05 6.77
CA THR A 885 39.22 29.50 7.77
C THR A 885 39.12 30.21 9.12
N THR A 886 38.35 31.31 9.20
CA THR A 886 38.11 32.05 10.45
C THR A 886 36.63 32.29 10.71
N LEU A 887 36.28 32.51 11.98
CA LEU A 887 34.90 32.75 12.41
C LEU A 887 34.35 34.06 11.84
N GLU A 888 35.15 35.13 11.75
CA GLU A 888 34.74 36.38 11.07
C GLU A 888 34.40 36.17 9.57
N GLN A 889 35.09 35.26 8.88
CA GLN A 889 34.82 34.95 7.47
C GLN A 889 33.52 34.17 7.26
N ALA A 890 33.12 33.35 8.24
CA ALA A 890 31.84 32.66 8.24
C ALA A 890 30.67 33.61 8.59
N ILE A 891 30.89 34.59 9.47
CA ILE A 891 29.85 35.54 9.94
C ILE A 891 29.54 36.64 8.91
N GLY A 892 30.47 36.98 8.01
CA GLY A 892 30.33 38.07 7.04
C GLY A 892 29.28 37.90 5.92
N GLN A 893 28.25 37.07 6.07
CA GLN A 893 27.24 36.79 5.02
C GLN A 893 25.76 36.89 5.46
N GLY A 894 25.44 37.49 6.60
CA GLY A 894 24.06 37.79 6.94
C GLY A 894 23.92 38.24 8.38
N LYS A 895 22.94 39.10 8.66
CA LYS A 895 22.68 39.72 9.98
C LYS A 895 22.22 38.70 11.05
N GLY A 896 23.04 37.72 11.38
CA GLY A 896 22.94 36.96 12.64
C GLY A 896 24.08 37.42 13.54
N SER A 897 23.78 37.92 14.75
CA SER A 897 24.83 38.27 15.70
C SER A 897 25.63 37.02 16.05
N ARG A 898 26.92 37.18 16.36
CA ARG A 898 27.82 36.11 16.82
C ARG A 898 27.18 35.25 17.93
N GLU A 899 26.35 35.87 18.77
CA GLU A 899 25.58 35.18 19.82
C GLU A 899 24.57 34.17 19.27
N ILE A 900 23.92 34.42 18.14
CA ILE A 900 22.98 33.46 17.53
C ILE A 900 23.73 32.21 17.03
N TYR A 901 24.88 32.41 16.37
CA TYR A 901 25.71 31.31 15.92
C TYR A 901 26.26 30.49 17.10
N GLU A 902 26.79 31.16 18.12
CA GLU A 902 27.28 30.50 19.33
C GLU A 902 26.15 29.79 20.09
N THR A 903 24.94 30.33 20.12
CA THR A 903 23.75 29.72 20.73
C THR A 903 23.33 28.45 19.99
N ILE A 904 23.22 28.49 18.66
CA ILE A 904 22.86 27.32 17.83
C ILE A 904 23.94 26.24 17.94
N TYR A 905 25.21 26.64 17.91
CA TYR A 905 26.34 25.72 18.05
C TYR A 905 26.35 25.03 19.42
N ARG A 906 26.14 25.79 20.51
CA ARG A 906 26.00 25.24 21.87
C ARG A 906 24.78 24.32 22.00
N ALA A 907 23.64 24.71 21.44
CA ALA A 907 22.41 23.89 21.45
C ALA A 907 22.60 22.57 20.70
N TRP A 908 23.30 22.58 19.57
CA TRP A 908 23.59 21.37 18.79
C TRP A 908 24.53 20.41 19.54
N HIS A 909 25.60 20.92 20.15
CA HIS A 909 26.50 20.10 20.98
C HIS A 909 25.81 19.56 22.24
N LEU A 910 24.95 20.36 22.87
CA LEU A 910 24.14 19.91 24.01
C LEU A 910 23.16 18.81 23.59
N HIS A 911 22.53 18.93 22.41
CA HIS A 911 21.65 17.89 21.85
C HIS A 911 22.42 16.59 21.57
N GLN A 912 23.62 16.69 20.97
CA GLN A 912 24.50 15.53 20.73
C GLN A 912 24.91 14.87 22.04
N ARG A 913 25.26 15.65 23.07
CA ARG A 913 25.60 15.15 24.39
C ARG A 913 24.42 14.43 25.05
N ARG A 914 23.23 15.04 25.04
CA ARG A 914 21.99 14.42 25.56
C ARG A 914 21.64 13.13 24.82
N LYS A 915 21.82 13.07 23.50
CA LYS A 915 21.62 11.83 22.73
C LYS A 915 22.61 10.74 23.11
N ARG A 916 23.89 11.08 23.34
CA ARG A 916 24.90 10.12 23.82
C ARG A 916 24.58 9.62 25.24
N GLU A 917 24.16 10.51 26.13
CA GLU A 917 23.77 10.17 27.50
C GLU A 917 22.51 9.29 27.53
N GLN A 918 21.47 9.62 26.75
CA GLN A 918 20.26 8.79 26.59
C GLN A 918 20.59 7.41 25.99
N PHE A 919 21.49 7.37 25.03
CA PHE A 919 21.93 6.11 24.42
C PHE A 919 22.74 5.26 25.41
N SER A 920 23.64 5.86 26.18
CA SER A 920 24.37 5.18 27.25
C SER A 920 23.41 4.63 28.31
N ALA A 921 22.47 5.45 28.78
CA ALA A 921 21.47 5.02 29.76
C ALA A 921 20.57 3.88 29.22
N SER A 922 20.22 3.92 27.93
CA SER A 922 19.48 2.83 27.28
C SER A 922 20.29 1.53 27.21
N LEU A 923 21.59 1.64 26.89
CA LEU A 923 22.49 0.48 26.89
C LEU A 923 22.68 -0.08 28.29
N ASP A 924 22.85 0.78 29.30
CA ASP A 924 23.02 0.36 30.68
C ASP A 924 21.74 -0.31 31.23
N LYS A 925 20.55 0.19 30.88
CA LYS A 925 19.29 -0.49 31.19
C LYS A 925 19.18 -1.87 30.55
N LYS A 926 19.53 -2.00 29.26
CA LYS A 926 19.53 -3.29 28.54
C LYS A 926 20.54 -4.27 29.12
N ARG A 927 21.69 -3.76 29.56
CA ARG A 927 22.74 -4.52 30.24
C ARG A 927 22.27 -5.06 31.59
N ASN A 928 21.62 -4.23 32.40
CA ASN A 928 21.08 -4.67 33.69
C ASN A 928 19.99 -5.73 33.52
N LEU A 929 19.08 -5.56 32.56
CA LEU A 929 18.03 -6.55 32.25
C LEU A 929 18.62 -7.90 31.81
N LEU A 930 19.73 -7.89 31.06
CA LEU A 930 20.44 -9.11 30.69
C LEU A 930 21.08 -9.77 31.92
N ASP A 931 21.71 -8.99 32.79
CA ASP A 931 22.34 -9.50 34.00
C ASP A 931 21.29 -10.11 34.95
N GLU A 932 20.10 -9.48 35.07
CA GLU A 932 18.94 -10.01 35.78
C GLU A 932 18.41 -11.31 35.14
N ALA A 933 18.16 -11.32 33.83
CA ALA A 933 17.65 -12.49 33.13
C ALA A 933 18.62 -13.70 33.18
N VAL A 934 19.93 -13.45 33.16
CA VAL A 934 20.94 -14.52 33.30
C VAL A 934 20.98 -15.05 34.73
N LYS A 935 20.77 -14.18 35.73
CA LYS A 935 20.65 -14.60 37.13
C LYS A 935 19.39 -15.43 37.34
N ASP A 936 18.25 -14.98 36.82
CA ASP A 936 16.96 -15.67 36.88
C ASP A 936 17.04 -17.06 36.20
N LEU A 937 17.62 -17.11 35.00
CA LEU A 937 17.85 -18.36 34.28
C LEU A 937 18.73 -19.36 35.06
N ARG A 938 19.73 -18.88 35.82
CA ARG A 938 20.55 -19.75 36.69
C ARG A 938 19.77 -20.31 37.87
N GLU A 939 18.83 -19.54 38.40
CA GLU A 939 18.06 -19.88 39.61
C GLU A 939 16.86 -20.78 39.25
N GLU A 940 16.20 -20.55 38.12
CA GLU A 940 14.97 -21.24 37.71
C GLU A 940 15.20 -22.48 36.83
N ASP A 941 16.21 -22.48 35.94
CA ASP A 941 16.48 -23.60 35.01
C ASP A 941 17.98 -23.79 34.73
N SER A 942 18.65 -24.46 35.66
CA SER A 942 20.10 -24.71 35.60
C SER A 942 20.52 -25.55 34.40
N ALA A 943 19.64 -26.43 33.87
CA ALA A 943 19.92 -27.25 32.70
C ALA A 943 19.94 -26.42 31.41
N LEU A 944 18.99 -25.49 31.27
CA LEU A 944 18.95 -24.54 30.15
C LEU A 944 20.12 -23.55 30.21
N PHE A 945 20.50 -23.10 31.42
CA PHE A 945 21.70 -22.29 31.63
C PHE A 945 22.98 -23.02 31.19
N ASP A 946 23.10 -24.31 31.49
CA ASP A 946 24.26 -25.13 31.07
C ASP A 946 24.29 -25.40 29.56
N GLN A 947 23.13 -25.56 28.90
CA GLN A 947 23.08 -25.57 27.44
C GLN A 947 23.50 -24.23 26.82
N ALA A 948 23.12 -23.11 27.43
CA ALA A 948 23.50 -21.77 26.95
C ALA A 948 25.03 -21.54 26.96
N LYS A 949 25.76 -22.21 27.86
CA LYS A 949 27.25 -22.23 27.86
C LYS A 949 27.82 -22.93 26.62
N GLN A 950 27.17 -23.98 26.14
CA GLN A 950 27.65 -24.76 24.98
C GLN A 950 27.46 -24.03 23.65
N TYR A 951 26.42 -23.21 23.51
CA TYR A 951 26.15 -22.43 22.29
C TYR A 951 26.92 -21.10 22.20
N SER A 952 27.65 -20.73 23.25
CA SER A 952 28.44 -19.50 23.33
C SER A 952 29.90 -19.73 22.92
N ALA A 953 30.13 -20.18 21.67
CA ALA A 953 31.47 -20.47 21.19
C ALA A 953 32.38 -19.21 21.10
N PRO A 954 33.66 -19.28 21.52
CA PRO A 954 34.55 -18.12 21.64
C PRO A 954 34.97 -17.51 20.29
N ASN A 955 34.86 -18.25 19.17
CA ASN A 955 35.60 -17.91 17.95
C ASN A 955 34.94 -16.85 17.03
N LYS A 956 33.87 -16.16 17.46
CA LYS A 956 33.15 -15.17 16.63
C LYS A 956 32.74 -13.86 17.33
N ARG A 957 33.25 -13.57 18.53
CA ARG A 957 32.83 -12.40 19.35
C ARG A 957 33.99 -11.42 19.61
N ASN A 958 33.68 -10.14 19.82
CA ASN A 958 34.71 -9.15 20.14
C ASN A 958 35.19 -9.30 21.60
N PHE A 959 36.30 -8.64 21.96
CA PHE A 959 36.96 -8.83 23.26
C PHE A 959 36.11 -8.37 24.44
N GLU A 960 35.41 -7.24 24.35
CA GLU A 960 34.54 -6.73 25.43
C GLU A 960 33.34 -7.66 25.67
N GLU A 961 32.77 -8.22 24.59
CA GLU A 961 31.69 -9.21 24.68
C GLU A 961 32.16 -10.51 25.32
N GLN A 962 33.35 -11.01 24.96
CA GLN A 962 33.94 -12.19 25.60
C GLN A 962 34.19 -11.98 27.08
N GLU A 963 34.74 -10.83 27.47
CA GLU A 963 34.98 -10.49 28.88
C GLU A 963 33.67 -10.45 29.67
N ARG A 964 32.61 -9.87 29.10
CA ARG A 964 31.29 -9.81 29.75
C ARG A 964 30.63 -11.18 29.86
N LEU A 965 30.68 -12.00 28.82
CA LEU A 965 30.15 -13.37 28.85
C LEU A 965 30.91 -14.26 29.84
N SER A 966 32.21 -14.03 29.98
CA SER A 966 33.03 -14.66 31.00
C SER A 966 32.60 -14.23 32.41
N LYS A 967 32.36 -12.94 32.65
CA LYS A 967 31.79 -12.42 33.93
C LYS A 967 30.40 -13.00 34.21
N LEU A 968 29.60 -13.22 33.16
CA LEU A 968 28.28 -13.84 33.20
C LEU A 968 28.32 -15.38 33.19
N GLY A 969 29.49 -16.02 33.31
CA GLY A 969 29.61 -17.49 33.40
C GLY A 969 29.09 -18.27 32.18
N LEU A 970 28.89 -17.58 31.05
CA LEU A 970 28.35 -18.12 29.80
C LEU A 970 29.45 -18.47 28.77
N SER A 971 30.72 -18.29 29.13
CA SER A 971 31.88 -18.68 28.31
C SER A 971 32.93 -19.34 29.20
N PRO A 972 33.63 -20.40 28.74
CA PRO A 972 34.79 -20.92 29.45
C PRO A 972 35.87 -19.83 29.51
N GLY A 973 36.34 -19.50 30.71
CA GLY A 973 37.35 -18.46 30.93
C GLY A 973 38.68 -18.81 30.25
N ALA A 974 39.46 -17.79 29.90
CA ALA A 974 40.73 -17.87 29.18
C ALA A 974 41.90 -18.47 30.02
N ASN A 975 41.71 -19.65 30.61
CA ASN A 975 42.76 -20.40 31.32
C ASN A 975 43.02 -21.76 30.68
N ALA A 976 43.31 -21.78 29.37
CA ALA A 976 43.81 -22.96 28.68
C ALA A 976 44.61 -22.58 27.44
N ALA A 977 45.82 -22.04 27.64
CA ALA A 977 47.01 -22.18 26.77
C ALA A 977 48.08 -21.15 27.17
N GLU A 978 48.93 -21.52 28.14
CA GLU A 978 50.27 -20.96 28.24
C GLU A 978 51.14 -21.59 27.14
N GLY A 979 51.82 -20.79 26.33
CA GLY A 979 52.80 -21.29 25.35
C GLY A 979 53.13 -20.33 24.20
N GLU A 980 54.26 -19.65 24.33
CA GLU A 980 55.07 -18.94 23.32
C GLU A 980 54.56 -17.65 22.65
N ALA A 981 55.28 -16.57 22.99
CA ALA A 981 55.23 -15.28 22.35
C ALA A 981 56.21 -15.18 21.19
N VAL A 982 55.73 -15.14 19.94
CA VAL A 982 56.39 -14.46 18.81
C VAL A 982 55.32 -13.86 17.89
N GLY A 983 55.29 -12.53 17.74
CA GLY A 983 54.55 -11.89 16.64
C GLY A 983 53.69 -10.68 16.99
N SER A 984 54.22 -9.69 17.72
CA SER A 984 53.49 -8.43 18.00
C SER A 984 53.14 -7.61 16.74
N ARG A 985 53.77 -7.88 15.59
CA ARG A 985 53.39 -7.28 14.28
C ARG A 985 52.33 -8.08 13.52
N THR A 986 52.29 -9.40 13.67
CA THR A 986 51.31 -10.27 12.99
C THR A 986 49.94 -10.16 13.68
N LEU A 987 49.92 -10.04 15.00
CA LEU A 987 48.70 -9.85 15.79
C LEU A 987 48.08 -8.46 15.59
N ALA A 988 48.89 -7.42 15.39
CA ALA A 988 48.42 -6.07 15.07
C ALA A 988 47.83 -5.99 13.64
N LYS A 989 48.45 -6.66 12.66
CA LYS A 989 47.88 -6.81 11.30
C LYS A 989 46.62 -7.66 11.30
N ARG A 990 46.53 -8.70 12.15
CA ARG A 990 45.31 -9.51 12.33
C ARG A 990 44.19 -8.72 13.03
N ARG A 991 44.52 -7.87 14.01
CA ARG A 991 43.59 -6.89 14.65
C ARG A 991 43.01 -5.90 13.63
N ALA A 992 43.83 -5.36 12.74
CA ALA A 992 43.38 -4.45 11.68
C ALA A 992 42.50 -5.15 10.63
N ARG A 993 42.81 -6.41 10.27
CA ARG A 993 42.02 -7.21 9.32
C ARG A 993 40.69 -7.71 9.89
N ILE A 994 40.67 -8.09 11.18
CA ILE A 994 39.45 -8.54 11.87
C ILE A 994 38.51 -7.36 12.11
N MET A 995 39.00 -6.18 12.53
CA MET A 995 38.15 -4.98 12.66
C MET A 995 37.56 -4.50 11.33
N ALA A 996 38.19 -4.85 10.19
CA ALA A 996 37.70 -4.48 8.86
C ALA A 996 36.66 -5.46 8.28
N GLN A 997 36.45 -6.65 8.84
CA GLN A 997 35.64 -7.71 8.19
C GLN A 997 34.57 -8.41 9.05
N THR A 998 34.38 -8.11 10.34
CA THR A 998 33.28 -8.72 11.12
C THR A 998 32.00 -7.86 11.15
N ARG A 999 31.13 -8.07 10.16
CA ARG A 999 29.68 -7.88 10.31
C ARG A 999 29.08 -9.19 10.84
N LEU A 1000 28.31 -9.11 11.93
CA LEU A 1000 27.68 -10.25 12.65
C LEU A 1000 26.45 -10.83 11.93
N PRO A 1001 26.40 -12.15 11.66
CA PRO A 1001 25.16 -12.92 11.62
C PRO A 1001 24.94 -13.76 12.90
N SER A 1002 23.66 -13.90 13.26
CA SER A 1002 23.04 -14.84 14.23
C SER A 1002 23.47 -14.80 15.71
N LEU A 1003 22.64 -14.15 16.55
CA LEU A 1003 22.12 -14.63 17.87
C LEU A 1003 21.39 -13.55 18.71
N PHE A 1004 21.14 -12.34 18.18
CA PHE A 1004 20.28 -11.32 18.83
C PHE A 1004 19.36 -10.60 17.82
N PRO A 1005 18.15 -10.17 18.24
CA PRO A 1005 17.27 -9.30 17.45
C PRO A 1005 17.97 -8.03 16.98
N ARG A 1006 17.60 -7.55 15.78
CA ARG A 1006 18.30 -6.48 15.06
C ARG A 1006 18.18 -5.11 15.78
N GLU A 1007 17.27 -4.97 16.72
CA GLU A 1007 16.95 -3.72 17.44
C GLU A 1007 17.90 -3.39 18.62
N LEU A 1008 18.84 -4.28 18.96
CA LEU A 1008 19.80 -4.08 20.06
C LEU A 1008 21.22 -3.71 19.62
N ARG A 1009 21.46 -3.53 18.31
CA ARG A 1009 22.80 -3.23 17.76
C ARG A 1009 23.07 -1.72 17.70
N ALA A 1010 24.28 -1.29 18.07
CA ALA A 1010 24.70 0.11 17.91
C ALA A 1010 24.90 0.48 16.43
N PRO A 1011 24.49 1.68 15.97
CA PRO A 1011 24.88 2.19 14.67
C PRO A 1011 26.34 2.68 14.71
N THR A 1012 27.23 2.07 13.93
CA THR A 1012 28.58 2.59 13.69
C THR A 1012 28.51 3.78 12.75
N MET A 1013 28.35 4.97 13.31
CA MET A 1013 28.50 6.25 12.60
C MET A 1013 29.64 7.05 13.23
N THR A 1014 30.88 6.71 12.87
CA THR A 1014 32.01 7.63 13.01
C THR A 1014 32.13 8.42 11.70
N PRO A 1015 32.01 9.76 11.71
CA PRO A 1015 32.24 10.56 10.51
C PRO A 1015 33.75 10.59 10.13
N PRO A 1016 34.10 10.80 8.86
CA PRO A 1016 35.49 10.99 8.42
C PRO A 1016 36.08 12.30 8.98
N THR A 1017 37.33 12.25 9.43
CA THR A 1017 38.09 13.38 10.00
C THR A 1017 38.58 14.43 9.00
N ARG A 1018 38.11 14.42 7.74
CA ARG A 1018 38.54 15.40 6.72
C ARG A 1018 37.50 16.49 6.55
N GLY A 1019 37.83 17.71 6.99
CA GLY A 1019 37.09 18.94 6.64
C GLY A 1019 36.74 19.89 7.79
N TRP A 1020 36.99 19.51 9.05
CA TRP A 1020 36.67 20.37 10.21
C TRP A 1020 37.95 20.86 10.89
N PRO A 1021 38.09 22.17 11.18
CA PRO A 1021 39.24 22.65 11.93
C PRO A 1021 39.24 22.05 13.34
N LYS A 1022 40.40 21.56 13.79
CA LYS A 1022 40.61 21.12 15.17
C LYS A 1022 40.48 22.34 16.08
N TYR A 1023 39.55 22.30 17.02
CA TYR A 1023 39.53 23.23 18.14
C TYR A 1023 40.56 22.76 19.19
N THR A 1024 41.60 23.56 19.38
CA THR A 1024 42.49 23.50 20.55
C THR A 1024 42.02 24.60 21.50
N PRO A 1025 41.56 24.28 22.73
CA PRO A 1025 41.30 25.29 23.73
C PRO A 1025 42.63 26.00 24.04
N SER A 1026 42.67 27.33 23.93
CA SER A 1026 43.64 28.14 24.67
C SER A 1026 43.08 28.35 26.08
N ASP A 1027 43.94 28.29 27.10
CA ASP A 1027 43.59 28.39 28.53
C ASP A 1027 43.20 29.82 28.99
N GLU A 1028 42.33 30.49 28.23
CA GLU A 1028 41.57 31.68 28.66
C GLU A 1028 40.08 31.41 28.45
#